data_AF-A0A7G5Y6B3-F1
#
_entry.id   AF-A0A7G5Y6B3-F1
#
_cell.length_a   1.000
_cell.length_b   1.000
_cell.length_c   1.000
_cell.angle_alpha   90.00
_cell.angle_beta   90.00
_cell.angle_gamma   90.00
#
_symmetry.space_group_name_H-M   'P 1'
#
loop_
_entity.id
_entity.type
_entity.pdbx_description
1 polymer ?
#
loop_
_entity_poly.entity_id
_entity_poly.type
_entity_poly.pdbx_seq_one_letter_code
_entity_poly.pdbx_strand_id
1 'polypeptide(L)'
;MRKARITGLAVSALLIGTGLPALGVMAQAAQADAGNLYVDNGSATCSDASADAGSQAVPFCTISAAAKIVEPGQTVRIAKGNYRESVEVTRSGTPEAPITFTGPGYEKTVVPGAVVIGIQQDLLHAVSFKGVHDVTFEHFTPKSGHEAVLVTDSGRITVNDAWIQSSGWKSVTGGVTYPAVRVTGQSSDVTVSRSRVTMTPGDAISVDPGVVRAVVSTNQMVTNIGRAVAVTDAPGTVVTSNTIGANCGAGVELAGNSSGATVENNVLLKLSGRSPQGCSSSQYLTLAVSAASTSGTTADYNVVTSDAPNAYRWADQTYGGIPAFQQASGQGAHDVAVPRAFMTPQEGSPMIDSADANAPGQLDTDLHGSPRVDDPLVADTGTGAGHHDRGAFEFQDPMALTYNVTPKAGQAPLDVTVTGAATATWVPITQYSVDFGDGSAQVTSATLPVGHTYPAPGTYKVAVTATNALGHTATVLQSHVVAPPAPVAAHLAVRSGTDGMPLRVTADPSATVSPWPVASYRYDFGDGTPVTDDPVHTYAAVGTYVVTLTVKDDHDRTAASLQQVTAGSAFVPVPSARLLDTRSGNGAPAGSVGPRGVVQVPVTGRAGVPANGHVTAVLLNITATEPTTGGFVTAYSGGTSRPTASSLNFTAGQTVANAVLVPVGPDGKVALYNGAGGRVQLLADVVGYYADVVGNPASGGFHSLPSAGPVRLLDTRNGTGAPKGKLGPGGTVRLKVRGAAGVPAGANAVTLNLTATESVGGGFVSAAPTSIPPTTSSLNFSTGQIVSNQVTVPIAADGTVLLYNQSGGVHLIADLQGAFVDPAQGGDPFMPTTPSRLVDTRDGTGGYKGNLGAGSTMRIRVPGAGGSAGTGHAVLVNVTAANTLAGGFLTAYADGASQPGTSILNFPAGSTVPGLALVPLSPEGYFDISIPVGFADIVVDLQGYVA
;
A
#
# COMPACT_ATOMS: atom_id res chain seq x y z
N MET A 1 7.06 48.76 -30.79
CA MET A 1 6.80 47.79 -31.89
C MET A 1 6.28 46.50 -31.27
N ARG A 2 5.35 45.82 -31.98
CA ARG A 2 4.34 44.82 -31.55
C ARG A 2 4.89 43.60 -30.76
N LYS A 3 4.18 42.89 -29.86
CA LYS A 3 2.87 43.03 -29.16
C LYS A 3 2.87 42.10 -27.90
N ALA A 4 2.53 42.70 -26.76
CA ALA A 4 1.94 42.26 -25.48
C ALA A 4 1.88 40.78 -25.02
N ARG A 5 2.53 40.53 -23.87
CA ARG A 5 2.13 39.58 -22.79
C ARG A 5 1.42 40.38 -21.68
N ILE A 6 0.42 39.80 -21.00
CA ILE A 6 -0.09 40.32 -19.71
C ILE A 6 -0.31 39.15 -18.74
N THR A 7 0.28 39.32 -17.55
CA THR A 7 0.17 38.52 -16.32
C THR A 7 -0.52 39.37 -15.23
N GLY A 8 -1.18 38.69 -14.28
CA GLY A 8 -1.90 39.07 -13.02
C GLY A 8 -1.86 40.49 -12.42
N LEU A 9 -2.76 40.89 -11.49
CA LEU A 9 -3.27 40.17 -10.31
C LEU A 9 -4.38 41.02 -9.61
N ALA A 10 -5.28 40.33 -8.88
CA ALA A 10 -6.04 40.72 -7.68
C ALA A 10 -7.11 41.87 -7.68
N VAL A 11 -8.31 41.60 -7.11
CA VAL A 11 -8.79 42.06 -5.77
C VAL A 11 -10.26 41.62 -5.55
N SER A 12 -10.55 41.21 -4.30
CA SER A 12 -11.82 40.76 -3.71
C SER A 12 -12.93 41.82 -3.64
N ALA A 13 -14.21 41.42 -3.73
CA ALA A 13 -15.33 42.09 -3.03
C ALA A 13 -16.58 41.19 -2.89
N LEU A 14 -17.11 41.19 -1.67
CA LEU A 14 -18.33 40.58 -1.14
C LEU A 14 -19.59 41.32 -1.64
N LEU A 15 -20.71 40.64 -1.97
CA LEU A 15 -22.07 41.22 -1.90
C LEU A 15 -23.19 40.14 -2.00
N ILE A 16 -23.86 39.95 -0.86
CA ILE A 16 -25.32 39.84 -0.59
C ILE A 16 -26.21 39.16 -1.66
N GLY A 17 -26.93 38.14 -1.20
CA GLY A 17 -27.88 37.38 -2.00
C GLY A 17 -29.22 38.06 -2.28
N THR A 18 -29.87 37.53 -3.30
CA THR A 18 -31.33 37.47 -3.47
C THR A 18 -31.63 36.19 -4.24
N GLY A 19 -32.41 35.30 -3.62
CA GLY A 19 -32.88 34.08 -4.27
C GLY A 19 -33.90 34.38 -5.38
N LEU A 20 -33.80 33.63 -6.47
CA LEU A 20 -34.85 33.33 -7.44
C LEU A 20 -34.44 32.05 -8.19
N PRO A 21 -35.42 31.25 -8.65
CA PRO A 21 -35.32 29.79 -8.66
C PRO A 21 -34.45 29.27 -9.79
N ALA A 22 -33.93 28.06 -9.56
CA ALA A 22 -33.26 27.24 -10.56
C ALA A 22 -34.10 27.16 -11.85
N LEU A 23 -33.67 27.92 -12.87
CA LEU A 23 -33.91 27.52 -14.25
C LEU A 23 -33.04 26.29 -14.47
N GLY A 24 -33.66 25.12 -14.27
CA GLY A 24 -33.10 23.87 -14.72
C GLY A 24 -32.75 24.02 -16.19
N VAL A 25 -31.46 24.00 -16.48
CA VAL A 25 -31.00 23.67 -17.82
C VAL A 25 -31.46 22.23 -18.00
N MET A 26 -32.61 22.03 -18.66
CA MET A 26 -32.94 20.72 -19.19
C MET A 26 -31.79 20.39 -20.14
N ALA A 27 -30.93 19.47 -19.71
CA ALA A 27 -30.06 18.77 -20.63
C ALA A 27 -30.98 18.18 -21.70
N GLN A 28 -30.85 18.65 -22.94
CA GLN A 28 -31.47 17.97 -24.07
C GLN A 28 -30.97 16.52 -24.02
N ALA A 29 -31.90 15.60 -23.78
CA ALA A 29 -31.64 14.18 -23.92
C ALA A 29 -31.15 13.94 -25.34
N ALA A 30 -30.00 13.30 -25.47
CA ALA A 30 -29.48 12.87 -26.75
C ALA A 30 -30.47 11.84 -27.32
N GLN A 31 -31.30 12.26 -28.28
CA GLN A 31 -32.10 11.34 -29.09
C GLN A 31 -31.20 10.31 -29.75
N ALA A 32 -31.79 9.18 -30.19
CA ALA A 32 -31.13 8.19 -31.03
C ALA A 32 -30.24 8.87 -32.09
N ASP A 33 -29.01 8.38 -32.23
CA ASP A 33 -28.16 8.76 -33.35
C ASP A 33 -28.96 8.50 -34.64
N ALA A 34 -29.06 9.45 -35.56
CA ALA A 34 -30.10 9.44 -36.59
C ALA A 34 -30.13 8.15 -37.45
N GLY A 35 -29.01 7.40 -37.49
CA GLY A 35 -28.89 6.11 -38.16
C GLY A 35 -28.87 4.86 -37.27
N ASN A 36 -28.88 4.96 -35.93
CA ASN A 36 -28.73 3.80 -35.03
C ASN A 36 -29.79 3.73 -33.93
N LEU A 37 -30.33 2.53 -33.70
CA LEU A 37 -31.07 2.17 -32.49
C LEU A 37 -30.25 1.16 -31.68
N TYR A 38 -30.18 1.32 -30.36
CA TYR A 38 -29.40 0.43 -29.48
C TYR A 38 -30.32 -0.48 -28.65
N VAL A 39 -29.93 -1.74 -28.52
CA VAL A 39 -30.60 -2.75 -27.67
C VAL A 39 -29.57 -3.38 -26.74
N ASP A 40 -29.82 -3.38 -25.43
CA ASP A 40 -28.94 -3.98 -24.43
C ASP A 40 -29.75 -4.40 -23.19
N ASN A 41 -30.08 -5.69 -23.09
CA ASN A 41 -30.83 -6.22 -21.95
C ASN A 41 -30.00 -6.42 -20.68
N GLY A 42 -28.68 -6.22 -20.75
CA GLY A 42 -27.78 -6.20 -19.60
C GLY A 42 -27.58 -4.81 -19.01
N SER A 43 -27.95 -3.76 -19.74
CA SER A 43 -27.84 -2.39 -19.26
C SER A 43 -28.85 -2.10 -18.15
N ALA A 44 -28.38 -1.53 -17.04
CA ALA A 44 -29.22 -1.06 -15.94
C ALA A 44 -30.13 0.13 -16.33
N THR A 45 -29.84 0.79 -17.46
CA THR A 45 -30.60 1.93 -17.97
C THR A 45 -31.53 1.57 -19.12
N CYS A 46 -31.63 0.30 -19.51
CA CYS A 46 -32.47 -0.07 -20.64
C CYS A 46 -33.96 0.26 -20.38
N SER A 47 -34.70 0.61 -21.43
CA SER A 47 -36.15 0.80 -21.36
C SER A 47 -36.81 0.55 -22.71
N ASP A 48 -37.95 -0.15 -22.70
CA ASP A 48 -38.80 -0.34 -23.89
C ASP A 48 -39.92 0.70 -24.04
N ALA A 49 -40.12 1.54 -23.02
CA ALA A 49 -41.28 2.44 -22.93
C ALA A 49 -40.90 3.91 -22.75
N SER A 50 -39.63 4.23 -22.45
CA SER A 50 -39.21 5.62 -22.27
C SER A 50 -39.19 6.38 -23.60
N ALA A 51 -39.36 7.71 -23.53
CA ALA A 51 -39.28 8.57 -24.72
C ALA A 51 -37.88 8.58 -25.36
N ASP A 52 -36.83 8.31 -24.57
CA ASP A 52 -35.44 8.29 -25.01
C ASP A 52 -34.94 6.86 -25.38
N ALA A 53 -35.86 5.89 -25.39
CA ALA A 53 -35.57 4.49 -25.66
C ALA A 53 -34.97 4.30 -27.07
N GLY A 54 -33.89 3.51 -27.15
CA GLY A 54 -33.15 3.25 -28.38
C GLY A 54 -31.93 4.14 -28.58
N SER A 55 -31.67 5.12 -27.70
CA SER A 55 -30.40 5.85 -27.65
C SER A 55 -29.30 4.99 -27.04
N GLN A 56 -28.03 5.36 -27.22
CA GLN A 56 -26.92 4.65 -26.58
C GLN A 56 -26.95 4.79 -25.04
N ALA A 57 -27.53 5.87 -24.51
CA ALA A 57 -27.67 6.10 -23.06
C ALA A 57 -28.84 5.30 -22.45
N VAL A 58 -29.93 5.16 -23.20
CA VAL A 58 -31.14 4.43 -22.82
C VAL A 58 -31.49 3.45 -23.93
N PRO A 59 -30.77 2.32 -24.03
CA PRO A 59 -31.05 1.32 -25.06
C PRO A 59 -32.39 0.64 -24.81
N PHE A 60 -32.98 0.04 -25.86
CA PHE A 60 -34.11 -0.87 -25.69
C PHE A 60 -33.69 -2.09 -24.84
N CYS A 61 -34.59 -2.60 -24.02
CA CYS A 61 -34.39 -3.87 -23.30
C CYS A 61 -34.68 -5.08 -24.20
N THR A 62 -35.56 -4.93 -25.21
CA THR A 62 -35.94 -6.00 -26.13
C THR A 62 -35.69 -5.63 -27.60
N ILE A 63 -35.37 -6.65 -28.39
CA ILE A 63 -35.20 -6.50 -29.84
C ILE A 63 -36.55 -6.19 -30.49
N SER A 64 -37.63 -6.79 -29.98
CA SER A 64 -39.00 -6.54 -30.45
C SER A 64 -39.44 -5.08 -30.31
N ALA A 65 -38.97 -4.36 -29.28
CA ALA A 65 -39.28 -2.94 -29.13
C ALA A 65 -38.63 -2.11 -30.25
N ALA A 66 -37.35 -2.36 -30.54
CA ALA A 66 -36.65 -1.71 -31.65
C ALA A 66 -37.27 -2.07 -33.02
N ALA A 67 -37.57 -3.35 -33.24
CA ALA A 67 -38.14 -3.85 -34.50
C ALA A 67 -39.49 -3.21 -34.87
N LYS A 68 -40.26 -2.71 -33.88
CA LYS A 68 -41.54 -2.03 -34.12
C LYS A 68 -41.40 -0.61 -34.62
N ILE A 69 -40.29 0.06 -34.31
CA ILE A 69 -40.12 1.49 -34.59
C ILE A 69 -39.08 1.79 -35.66
N VAL A 70 -38.17 0.85 -35.94
CA VAL A 70 -37.07 1.03 -36.89
C VAL A 70 -37.57 1.54 -38.25
N GLU A 71 -36.81 2.46 -38.82
CA GLU A 71 -37.08 3.14 -40.09
C GLU A 71 -36.06 2.74 -41.17
N PRO A 72 -36.38 2.89 -42.47
CA PRO A 72 -35.45 2.61 -43.56
C PRO A 72 -34.08 3.29 -43.38
N GLY A 73 -33.01 2.53 -43.62
CA GLY A 73 -31.61 2.98 -43.48
C GLY A 73 -31.05 2.93 -42.06
N GLN A 74 -31.86 2.63 -41.05
CA GLN A 74 -31.39 2.51 -39.69
C GLN A 74 -30.76 1.15 -39.40
N THR A 75 -29.77 1.16 -38.51
CA THR A 75 -29.17 -0.05 -37.93
C THR A 75 -29.61 -0.23 -36.49
N VAL A 76 -30.20 -1.38 -36.18
CA VAL A 76 -30.45 -1.83 -34.80
C VAL A 76 -29.21 -2.57 -34.31
N ARG A 77 -28.45 -1.94 -33.41
CA ARG A 77 -27.23 -2.46 -32.79
C ARG A 77 -27.57 -3.16 -31.49
N ILE A 78 -27.39 -4.47 -31.45
CA ILE A 78 -27.77 -5.29 -30.30
C ILE A 78 -26.53 -5.74 -29.55
N ALA A 79 -26.45 -5.43 -28.26
CA ALA A 79 -25.37 -5.85 -27.38
C ALA A 79 -25.45 -7.35 -27.10
N LYS A 80 -24.30 -7.96 -26.82
CA LYS A 80 -24.20 -9.37 -26.42
C LYS A 80 -25.14 -9.66 -25.24
N GLY A 81 -26.00 -10.67 -25.38
CA GLY A 81 -26.97 -11.02 -24.35
C GLY A 81 -27.88 -12.18 -24.74
N ASN A 82 -28.59 -12.74 -23.77
CA ASN A 82 -29.63 -13.75 -24.01
C ASN A 82 -31.00 -13.06 -24.04
N TYR A 83 -31.58 -12.90 -25.22
CA TYR A 83 -32.87 -12.28 -25.47
C TYR A 83 -33.96 -13.35 -25.59
N ARG A 84 -34.69 -13.56 -24.48
CA ARG A 84 -35.75 -14.57 -24.39
C ARG A 84 -37.08 -14.04 -24.94
N GLU A 85 -37.12 -13.85 -26.25
CA GLU A 85 -38.27 -13.30 -26.96
C GLU A 85 -38.44 -13.98 -28.33
N SER A 86 -39.60 -13.76 -28.95
CA SER A 86 -39.89 -14.11 -30.35
C SER A 86 -40.00 -12.79 -31.12
N VAL A 87 -39.05 -12.54 -32.02
CA VAL A 87 -38.93 -11.25 -32.70
C VAL A 87 -39.66 -11.31 -34.03
N GLU A 88 -40.75 -10.54 -34.17
CA GLU A 88 -41.44 -10.37 -35.45
C GLU A 88 -41.06 -9.03 -36.09
N VAL A 89 -40.39 -9.09 -37.24
CA VAL A 89 -40.02 -7.93 -38.04
C VAL A 89 -41.16 -7.60 -39.00
N THR A 90 -41.73 -6.41 -38.82
CA THR A 90 -42.93 -5.92 -39.56
C THR A 90 -42.68 -4.61 -40.32
N ARG A 91 -41.44 -4.12 -40.32
CA ARG A 91 -41.02 -2.86 -40.98
C ARG A 91 -40.09 -3.19 -42.13
N SER A 92 -40.30 -2.52 -43.26
CA SER A 92 -39.46 -2.66 -44.46
C SER A 92 -38.45 -1.53 -44.56
N GLY A 93 -37.29 -1.84 -45.13
CA GLY A 93 -36.37 -0.84 -45.64
C GLY A 93 -36.74 -0.40 -47.06
N THR A 94 -35.74 0.11 -47.76
CA THR A 94 -35.78 0.36 -49.21
C THR A 94 -34.50 -0.20 -49.84
N PRO A 95 -34.46 -0.41 -51.17
CA PRO A 95 -33.25 -0.89 -51.83
C PRO A 95 -32.02 -0.01 -51.57
N GLU A 96 -32.20 1.31 -51.48
CA GLU A 96 -31.12 2.27 -51.21
C GLU A 96 -30.85 2.49 -49.71
N ALA A 97 -31.78 2.07 -48.85
CA ALA A 97 -31.71 2.24 -47.40
C ALA A 97 -32.34 1.03 -46.69
N PRO A 98 -31.67 -0.13 -46.69
CA PRO A 98 -32.16 -1.33 -46.01
C PRO A 98 -32.16 -1.12 -44.48
N ILE A 99 -33.01 -1.89 -43.79
CA ILE A 99 -32.94 -1.98 -42.32
C ILE A 99 -31.93 -3.06 -41.96
N THR A 100 -31.00 -2.76 -41.04
CA THR A 100 -30.01 -3.74 -40.57
C THR A 100 -30.20 -4.03 -39.10
N PHE A 101 -30.35 -5.29 -38.72
CA PHE A 101 -30.18 -5.76 -37.35
C PHE A 101 -28.80 -6.40 -37.25
N THR A 102 -27.98 -5.99 -36.28
CA THR A 102 -26.64 -6.58 -36.09
C THR A 102 -26.25 -6.75 -34.63
N GLY A 103 -25.68 -7.93 -34.31
CA GLY A 103 -24.95 -8.18 -33.07
C GLY A 103 -23.49 -7.73 -33.12
N PRO A 104 -22.71 -7.93 -32.03
CA PRO A 104 -21.26 -7.81 -32.07
C PRO A 104 -20.69 -9.03 -32.82
N GLY A 105 -19.99 -8.81 -33.93
CA GLY A 105 -19.49 -9.86 -34.83
C GLY A 105 -18.65 -10.96 -34.15
N TYR A 106 -18.43 -12.05 -34.88
CA TYR A 106 -17.72 -13.25 -34.41
C TYR A 106 -16.18 -13.04 -34.39
N GLU A 107 -15.51 -13.19 -33.24
CA GLU A 107 -14.04 -13.35 -33.23
C GLU A 107 -13.69 -14.77 -33.71
N LYS A 108 -12.80 -14.88 -34.72
CA LYS A 108 -12.58 -16.06 -35.59
C LYS A 108 -12.19 -17.38 -34.89
N THR A 109 -12.01 -17.45 -33.56
CA THR A 109 -11.49 -18.65 -32.87
C THR A 109 -12.17 -19.04 -31.55
N VAL A 110 -13.16 -18.30 -31.04
CA VAL A 110 -13.82 -18.62 -29.75
C VAL A 110 -15.31 -18.33 -29.85
N VAL A 111 -16.17 -19.32 -29.58
CA VAL A 111 -17.66 -19.24 -29.49
C VAL A 111 -18.15 -17.81 -29.14
N PRO A 112 -18.52 -16.98 -30.13
CA PRO A 112 -18.58 -15.53 -29.91
C PRO A 112 -19.85 -15.08 -29.25
N GLY A 113 -19.73 -14.00 -28.47
CA GLY A 113 -20.59 -12.82 -28.63
C GLY A 113 -22.10 -12.96 -28.48
N ALA A 114 -22.60 -14.13 -28.07
CA ALA A 114 -23.88 -14.63 -28.51
C ALA A 114 -25.06 -13.72 -28.14
N VAL A 115 -25.51 -12.91 -29.09
CA VAL A 115 -26.88 -12.42 -29.10
C VAL A 115 -27.74 -13.64 -29.40
N VAL A 116 -28.16 -14.32 -28.33
CA VAL A 116 -29.05 -15.49 -28.42
C VAL A 116 -30.47 -14.97 -28.43
N ILE A 117 -31.24 -15.32 -29.46
CA ILE A 117 -32.66 -14.97 -29.55
C ILE A 117 -33.48 -16.24 -29.40
N GLY A 118 -34.47 -16.21 -28.52
CA GLY A 118 -35.36 -17.33 -28.22
C GLY A 118 -34.72 -18.37 -27.29
N ILE A 119 -35.47 -19.44 -27.02
CA ILE A 119 -35.01 -20.60 -26.24
C ILE A 119 -35.41 -21.91 -26.93
N GLN A 120 -34.56 -22.92 -26.80
CA GLN A 120 -34.70 -24.23 -27.46
C GLN A 120 -36.00 -25.01 -27.11
N GLN A 121 -36.71 -24.64 -26.04
CA GLN A 121 -37.93 -25.34 -25.62
C GLN A 121 -39.22 -24.64 -26.07
N ASP A 122 -39.14 -23.47 -26.71
CA ASP A 122 -40.33 -22.74 -27.16
C ASP A 122 -40.86 -23.32 -28.48
N LEU A 123 -42.20 -23.38 -28.60
CA LEU A 123 -42.91 -23.73 -29.83
C LEU A 123 -43.12 -22.51 -30.76
N LEU A 124 -42.38 -21.42 -30.53
CA LEU A 124 -42.46 -20.16 -31.28
C LEU A 124 -41.20 -19.96 -32.12
N HIS A 125 -41.32 -19.22 -33.22
CA HIS A 125 -40.14 -18.84 -34.02
C HIS A 125 -39.23 -17.90 -33.22
N ALA A 126 -37.90 -18.02 -33.35
CA ALA A 126 -37.01 -17.08 -32.69
C ALA A 126 -37.04 -15.72 -33.39
N VAL A 127 -37.00 -15.72 -34.73
CA VAL A 127 -37.14 -14.53 -35.57
C VAL A 127 -38.09 -14.83 -36.73
N SER A 128 -39.04 -13.93 -37.01
CA SER A 128 -39.94 -14.01 -38.16
C SER A 128 -39.97 -12.72 -38.96
N PHE A 129 -40.07 -12.85 -40.29
CA PHE A 129 -40.27 -11.77 -41.25
C PHE A 129 -41.59 -12.02 -41.96
N LYS A 130 -42.49 -11.02 -41.96
CA LYS A 130 -43.84 -11.19 -42.49
C LYS A 130 -44.27 -9.98 -43.30
N GLY A 131 -44.40 -10.14 -44.62
CA GLY A 131 -44.85 -9.07 -45.50
C GLY A 131 -43.86 -7.90 -45.62
N VAL A 132 -42.57 -8.12 -45.36
CA VAL A 132 -41.54 -7.07 -45.30
C VAL A 132 -40.52 -7.20 -46.42
N HIS A 133 -39.74 -6.15 -46.65
CA HIS A 133 -38.65 -6.20 -47.63
C HIS A 133 -37.46 -5.32 -47.26
N ASP A 134 -36.30 -5.59 -47.89
CA ASP A 134 -35.04 -4.86 -47.72
C ASP A 134 -34.56 -4.85 -46.25
N VAL A 135 -34.38 -6.05 -45.69
CA VAL A 135 -33.93 -6.23 -44.29
C VAL A 135 -32.74 -7.17 -44.24
N THR A 136 -31.68 -6.74 -43.55
CA THR A 136 -30.50 -7.55 -43.22
C THR A 136 -30.50 -7.90 -41.75
N PHE A 137 -30.24 -9.16 -41.44
CA PHE A 137 -30.17 -9.69 -40.08
C PHE A 137 -28.88 -10.49 -39.93
N GLU A 138 -27.93 -9.96 -39.15
CA GLU A 138 -26.57 -10.50 -39.09
C GLU A 138 -25.93 -10.57 -37.71
N HIS A 139 -25.04 -11.54 -37.51
CA HIS A 139 -24.30 -11.74 -36.26
C HIS A 139 -25.16 -12.22 -35.07
N PHE A 140 -26.06 -13.19 -35.29
CA PHE A 140 -26.99 -13.69 -34.27
C PHE A 140 -27.01 -15.21 -34.10
N THR A 141 -27.45 -15.66 -32.92
CA THR A 141 -27.70 -17.08 -32.63
C THR A 141 -29.19 -17.32 -32.38
N PRO A 142 -30.06 -17.43 -33.40
CA PRO A 142 -31.47 -17.73 -33.20
C PRO A 142 -31.68 -19.20 -32.77
N LYS A 143 -32.49 -19.40 -31.72
CA LYS A 143 -32.75 -20.71 -31.09
C LYS A 143 -34.24 -20.96 -30.88
N SER A 144 -34.76 -22.06 -31.40
CA SER A 144 -36.17 -22.44 -31.25
C SER A 144 -36.38 -23.96 -31.20
N GLY A 145 -37.49 -24.41 -30.60
CA GLY A 145 -38.02 -25.77 -30.75
C GLY A 145 -38.89 -25.95 -32.01
N HIS A 146 -39.16 -24.86 -32.74
CA HIS A 146 -39.84 -24.77 -34.04
C HIS A 146 -38.83 -24.28 -35.11
N GLU A 147 -39.26 -23.53 -36.13
CA GLU A 147 -38.33 -22.82 -37.02
C GLU A 147 -37.61 -21.70 -36.26
N ALA A 148 -36.28 -21.68 -36.31
CA ALA A 148 -35.50 -20.61 -35.69
C ALA A 148 -35.64 -19.31 -36.48
N VAL A 149 -35.73 -19.39 -37.81
CA VAL A 149 -36.01 -18.26 -38.70
C VAL A 149 -37.15 -18.61 -39.64
N LEU A 150 -38.19 -17.78 -39.67
CA LEU A 150 -39.32 -17.90 -40.60
C LEU A 150 -39.42 -16.65 -41.48
N VAL A 151 -39.43 -16.82 -42.79
CA VAL A 151 -39.64 -15.75 -43.78
C VAL A 151 -40.91 -16.06 -44.56
N THR A 152 -41.92 -15.19 -44.46
CA THR A 152 -43.22 -15.37 -45.12
C THR A 152 -43.62 -14.12 -45.90
N ASP A 153 -44.05 -14.30 -47.15
CA ASP A 153 -44.51 -13.23 -48.05
C ASP A 153 -43.57 -12.00 -48.09
N SER A 154 -42.25 -12.23 -48.07
CA SER A 154 -41.24 -11.16 -47.89
C SER A 154 -40.20 -11.14 -49.02
N GLY A 155 -39.63 -9.96 -49.32
CA GLY A 155 -38.72 -9.76 -50.45
C GLY A 155 -37.34 -9.22 -50.04
N ARG A 156 -36.23 -9.62 -50.66
CA ARG A 156 -34.89 -9.03 -50.37
C ARG A 156 -34.53 -9.07 -48.87
N ILE A 157 -34.73 -10.23 -48.25
CA ILE A 157 -34.37 -10.49 -46.85
C ILE A 157 -33.02 -11.19 -46.83
N THR A 158 -32.08 -10.71 -46.04
CA THR A 158 -30.75 -11.31 -45.90
C THR A 158 -30.53 -11.77 -44.47
N VAL A 159 -30.37 -13.08 -44.26
CA VAL A 159 -29.91 -13.68 -43.01
C VAL A 159 -28.44 -14.05 -43.19
N ASN A 160 -27.54 -13.30 -42.57
CA ASN A 160 -26.11 -13.39 -42.83
C ASN A 160 -25.32 -13.67 -41.55
N ASP A 161 -24.28 -14.51 -41.60
CA ASP A 161 -23.41 -14.79 -40.46
C ASP A 161 -24.20 -15.10 -39.17
N ALA A 162 -25.08 -16.10 -39.24
CA ALA A 162 -25.90 -16.52 -38.12
C ALA A 162 -25.57 -17.94 -37.68
N TRP A 163 -25.60 -18.21 -36.37
CA TRP A 163 -25.55 -19.56 -35.83
C TRP A 163 -26.94 -20.04 -35.44
N ILE A 164 -27.59 -20.73 -36.37
CA ILE A 164 -28.98 -21.14 -36.28
C ILE A 164 -29.06 -22.51 -35.60
N GLN A 165 -29.83 -22.59 -34.51
CA GLN A 165 -30.02 -23.82 -33.74
C GLN A 165 -31.51 -24.15 -33.61
N SER A 166 -31.93 -25.31 -34.11
CA SER A 166 -33.27 -25.85 -33.87
C SER A 166 -33.19 -27.18 -33.14
N SER A 167 -33.96 -27.35 -32.06
CA SER A 167 -33.96 -28.55 -31.22
C SER A 167 -35.30 -29.26 -31.23
N GLY A 168 -35.65 -29.96 -32.31
CA GLY A 168 -36.81 -30.86 -32.29
C GLY A 168 -36.58 -32.20 -31.56
N TRP A 169 -35.43 -32.42 -30.90
CA TRP A 169 -35.12 -33.72 -30.26
C TRP A 169 -36.10 -34.07 -29.11
N LYS A 170 -36.76 -33.08 -28.50
CA LYS A 170 -37.67 -33.30 -27.36
C LYS A 170 -39.17 -33.34 -27.67
N SER A 171 -39.58 -33.32 -28.94
CA SER A 171 -40.99 -33.54 -29.31
C SER A 171 -41.17 -34.79 -30.15
N VAL A 172 -40.86 -35.96 -29.57
CA VAL A 172 -41.45 -37.24 -29.99
C VAL A 172 -42.80 -37.43 -29.29
N THR A 173 -43.62 -36.39 -29.30
CA THR A 173 -45.04 -36.50 -28.95
C THR A 173 -45.84 -35.99 -30.14
N GLY A 174 -45.77 -36.73 -31.25
CA GLY A 174 -46.55 -36.44 -32.48
C GLY A 174 -45.83 -36.65 -33.81
N GLY A 175 -44.48 -36.73 -33.83
CA GLY A 175 -43.72 -37.08 -35.04
C GLY A 175 -43.55 -35.97 -36.10
N VAL A 176 -43.89 -34.72 -35.79
CA VAL A 176 -43.73 -33.57 -36.69
C VAL A 176 -42.35 -32.94 -36.50
N THR A 177 -41.62 -32.73 -37.60
CA THR A 177 -40.32 -32.03 -37.63
C THR A 177 -40.45 -30.70 -38.36
N TYR A 178 -39.77 -29.66 -37.87
CA TYR A 178 -39.75 -28.33 -38.48
C TYR A 178 -38.35 -28.02 -39.02
N PRO A 179 -38.24 -27.29 -40.14
CA PRO A 179 -36.94 -26.86 -40.63
C PRO A 179 -36.32 -25.79 -39.72
N ALA A 180 -34.99 -25.64 -39.69
CA ALA A 180 -34.39 -24.56 -38.90
C ALA A 180 -34.62 -23.18 -39.51
N VAL A 181 -34.52 -23.08 -40.83
CA VAL A 181 -34.92 -21.90 -41.60
C VAL A 181 -36.01 -22.28 -42.59
N ARG A 182 -37.07 -21.49 -42.64
CA ARG A 182 -38.15 -21.70 -43.61
C ARG A 182 -38.45 -20.41 -44.36
N VAL A 183 -38.40 -20.49 -45.68
CA VAL A 183 -38.82 -19.42 -46.60
C VAL A 183 -40.07 -19.89 -47.30
N THR A 184 -41.16 -19.14 -47.19
CA THR A 184 -42.49 -19.58 -47.65
C THR A 184 -43.37 -18.42 -48.12
N GLY A 185 -44.57 -18.77 -48.62
CA GLY A 185 -45.50 -17.81 -49.21
C GLY A 185 -44.99 -17.23 -50.53
N GLN A 186 -45.38 -16.00 -50.85
CA GLN A 186 -44.97 -15.27 -52.06
C GLN A 186 -43.61 -14.56 -51.87
N SER A 187 -42.67 -15.17 -51.14
CA SER A 187 -41.37 -14.55 -50.85
C SER A 187 -40.45 -14.53 -52.08
N SER A 188 -39.59 -13.52 -52.19
CA SER A 188 -38.61 -13.43 -53.30
C SER A 188 -37.25 -12.92 -52.86
N ASP A 189 -36.19 -13.35 -53.54
CA ASP A 189 -34.84 -12.79 -53.34
C ASP A 189 -34.37 -12.88 -51.87
N VAL A 190 -34.73 -13.97 -51.19
CA VAL A 190 -34.35 -14.23 -49.79
C VAL A 190 -33.00 -14.94 -49.76
N THR A 191 -32.02 -14.34 -49.09
CA THR A 191 -30.65 -14.84 -48.97
C THR A 191 -30.40 -15.37 -47.56
N VAL A 192 -29.94 -16.62 -47.46
CA VAL A 192 -29.33 -17.17 -46.24
C VAL A 192 -27.86 -17.41 -46.54
N SER A 193 -26.97 -16.65 -45.89
CA SER A 193 -25.55 -16.67 -46.18
C SER A 193 -24.63 -16.72 -44.97
N ARG A 194 -23.40 -17.23 -45.16
CA ARG A 194 -22.34 -17.29 -44.14
C ARG A 194 -22.81 -17.87 -42.80
N SER A 195 -23.86 -18.68 -42.79
CA SER A 195 -24.53 -19.13 -41.58
C SER A 195 -24.21 -20.58 -41.25
N ARG A 196 -24.25 -20.91 -39.96
CA ARG A 196 -24.10 -22.26 -39.42
C ARG A 196 -25.46 -22.81 -39.00
N VAL A 197 -25.85 -23.96 -39.51
CA VAL A 197 -27.05 -24.70 -39.06
C VAL A 197 -26.61 -26.04 -38.48
N THR A 198 -26.90 -26.30 -37.19
CA THR A 198 -26.36 -27.47 -36.48
C THR A 198 -27.45 -28.36 -35.89
N MET A 199 -27.37 -29.67 -36.19
CA MET A 199 -28.05 -30.78 -35.50
C MET A 199 -29.58 -30.68 -35.44
N THR A 200 -30.22 -30.44 -36.58
CA THR A 200 -31.68 -30.35 -36.69
C THR A 200 -32.32 -31.74 -36.92
N PRO A 201 -33.45 -32.06 -36.27
CA PRO A 201 -34.41 -33.04 -36.78
C PRO A 201 -35.40 -32.32 -37.72
N GLY A 202 -35.43 -32.69 -38.99
CA GLY A 202 -36.06 -31.93 -40.07
C GLY A 202 -35.03 -31.22 -40.94
N ASP A 203 -35.51 -30.53 -41.97
CA ASP A 203 -34.61 -29.91 -42.95
C ASP A 203 -33.78 -28.76 -42.32
N ALA A 204 -32.55 -28.50 -42.76
CA ALA A 204 -31.82 -27.32 -42.25
C ALA A 204 -32.42 -26.03 -42.82
N ILE A 205 -32.61 -25.97 -44.13
CA ILE A 205 -33.24 -24.86 -44.82
C ILE A 205 -34.32 -25.41 -45.77
N SER A 206 -35.57 -24.94 -45.60
CA SER A 206 -36.67 -25.24 -46.51
C SER A 206 -37.06 -23.99 -47.30
N VAL A 207 -37.18 -24.14 -48.61
CA VAL A 207 -37.72 -23.17 -49.56
C VAL A 207 -39.00 -23.76 -50.14
N ASP A 208 -40.12 -23.22 -49.69
CA ASP A 208 -41.46 -23.77 -49.93
C ASP A 208 -42.07 -23.27 -51.26
N PRO A 209 -43.20 -23.87 -51.70
CA PRO A 209 -43.90 -23.45 -52.91
C PRO A 209 -44.27 -21.97 -52.95
N GLY A 210 -44.06 -21.36 -54.12
CA GLY A 210 -44.38 -19.95 -54.39
C GLY A 210 -43.21 -18.99 -54.17
N VAL A 211 -42.13 -19.44 -53.56
CA VAL A 211 -40.90 -18.65 -53.40
C VAL A 211 -40.14 -18.57 -54.73
N VAL A 212 -39.55 -17.42 -55.05
CA VAL A 212 -38.74 -17.25 -56.27
C VAL A 212 -37.36 -16.65 -55.96
N ARG A 213 -36.32 -17.15 -56.62
CA ARG A 213 -34.95 -16.63 -56.52
C ARG A 213 -34.40 -16.58 -55.09
N ALA A 214 -34.67 -17.61 -54.28
CA ALA A 214 -33.99 -17.75 -53.00
C ALA A 214 -32.48 -18.06 -53.21
N VAL A 215 -31.62 -17.56 -52.32
CA VAL A 215 -30.18 -17.78 -52.37
C VAL A 215 -29.72 -18.42 -51.05
N VAL A 216 -29.12 -19.60 -51.13
CA VAL A 216 -28.51 -20.30 -50.00
C VAL A 216 -27.02 -20.39 -50.30
N SER A 217 -26.21 -19.53 -49.68
CA SER A 217 -24.79 -19.39 -50.05
C SER A 217 -23.81 -19.44 -48.88
N THR A 218 -22.67 -20.12 -49.05
CA THR A 218 -21.55 -20.03 -48.09
C THR A 218 -21.94 -20.46 -46.67
N ASN A 219 -22.89 -21.39 -46.53
CA ASN A 219 -23.35 -21.87 -45.23
C ASN A 219 -22.71 -23.20 -44.85
N GLN A 220 -22.48 -23.41 -43.55
CA GLN A 220 -22.14 -24.72 -43.02
C GLN A 220 -23.39 -25.36 -42.41
N MET A 221 -23.77 -26.55 -42.89
CA MET A 221 -24.97 -27.25 -42.43
C MET A 221 -24.64 -28.66 -41.99
N VAL A 222 -25.15 -29.06 -40.82
CA VAL A 222 -25.04 -30.44 -40.31
C VAL A 222 -26.43 -30.93 -39.92
N THR A 223 -26.97 -31.91 -40.65
CA THR A 223 -28.29 -32.48 -40.40
C THR A 223 -28.20 -33.93 -39.91
N ASN A 224 -29.10 -34.31 -38.99
CA ASN A 224 -29.17 -35.69 -38.50
C ASN A 224 -30.23 -36.52 -39.24
N ILE A 225 -31.45 -36.00 -39.34
CA ILE A 225 -32.58 -36.57 -40.10
C ILE A 225 -33.25 -35.41 -40.84
N GLY A 226 -33.49 -35.56 -42.13
CA GLY A 226 -33.98 -34.48 -43.00
C GLY A 226 -32.93 -34.02 -44.01
N ARG A 227 -33.33 -33.16 -44.94
CA ARG A 227 -32.50 -32.65 -46.03
C ARG A 227 -31.73 -31.43 -45.55
N ALA A 228 -30.52 -31.16 -46.03
CA ALA A 228 -29.86 -29.92 -45.63
C ALA A 228 -30.52 -28.72 -46.31
N VAL A 229 -30.73 -28.80 -47.62
CA VAL A 229 -31.51 -27.81 -48.38
C VAL A 229 -32.64 -28.52 -49.10
N ALA A 230 -33.87 -28.16 -48.78
CA ALA A 230 -35.08 -28.67 -49.42
C ALA A 230 -35.77 -27.54 -50.19
N VAL A 231 -35.92 -27.68 -51.50
CA VAL A 231 -36.55 -26.68 -52.37
C VAL A 231 -37.74 -27.34 -53.07
N THR A 232 -38.94 -26.78 -52.95
CA THR A 232 -40.15 -27.35 -53.57
C THR A 232 -40.95 -26.27 -54.27
N ASP A 233 -41.23 -26.44 -55.56
CA ASP A 233 -41.98 -25.47 -56.40
C ASP A 233 -41.46 -24.03 -56.28
N ALA A 234 -40.13 -23.87 -56.23
CA ALA A 234 -39.47 -22.58 -56.00
C ALA A 234 -38.40 -22.30 -57.07
N PRO A 235 -38.80 -21.76 -58.24
CA PRO A 235 -37.92 -21.58 -59.39
C PRO A 235 -36.86 -20.49 -59.17
N GLY A 236 -35.73 -20.65 -59.86
CA GLY A 236 -34.60 -19.71 -59.81
C GLY A 236 -33.77 -19.78 -58.52
N THR A 237 -33.94 -20.82 -57.70
CA THR A 237 -33.23 -20.95 -56.42
C THR A 237 -31.74 -21.24 -56.65
N VAL A 238 -30.88 -20.52 -55.94
CA VAL A 238 -29.42 -20.65 -56.00
C VAL A 238 -28.92 -21.30 -54.72
N VAL A 239 -28.16 -22.38 -54.85
CA VAL A 239 -27.52 -23.11 -53.76
C VAL A 239 -26.03 -23.19 -54.08
N THR A 240 -25.23 -22.29 -53.51
CA THR A 240 -23.83 -22.11 -53.92
C THR A 240 -22.85 -22.12 -52.75
N SER A 241 -21.71 -22.77 -52.88
CA SER A 241 -20.63 -22.69 -51.87
C SER A 241 -21.04 -23.10 -50.46
N ASN A 242 -22.01 -24.00 -50.29
CA ASN A 242 -22.36 -24.51 -48.97
C ASN A 242 -21.51 -25.72 -48.61
N THR A 243 -21.14 -25.88 -47.34
CA THR A 243 -20.55 -27.12 -46.83
C THR A 243 -21.57 -27.87 -45.97
N ILE A 244 -22.09 -28.97 -46.51
CA ILE A 244 -23.16 -29.78 -45.97
C ILE A 244 -22.62 -31.13 -45.50
N GLY A 245 -22.90 -31.48 -44.26
CA GLY A 245 -22.77 -32.82 -43.72
C GLY A 245 -24.16 -33.40 -43.41
N ALA A 246 -24.68 -34.28 -44.27
CA ALA A 246 -26.00 -34.88 -44.10
C ALA A 246 -25.89 -36.35 -43.69
N ASN A 247 -26.53 -36.73 -42.57
CA ASN A 247 -26.57 -38.12 -42.10
C ASN A 247 -27.70 -38.95 -42.73
N CYS A 248 -28.90 -38.39 -42.88
CA CYS A 248 -30.08 -39.10 -43.35
C CYS A 248 -31.06 -38.16 -44.07
N GLY A 249 -31.05 -38.20 -45.40
CA GLY A 249 -31.73 -37.24 -46.26
C GLY A 249 -30.79 -36.75 -47.37
N ALA A 250 -31.34 -36.01 -48.34
CA ALA A 250 -30.54 -35.40 -49.38
C ALA A 250 -29.67 -34.25 -48.83
N GLY A 251 -28.45 -34.08 -49.34
CA GLY A 251 -27.71 -32.84 -49.11
C GLY A 251 -28.49 -31.64 -49.66
N VAL A 252 -28.78 -31.68 -50.95
CA VAL A 252 -29.66 -30.72 -51.64
C VAL A 252 -30.76 -31.48 -52.38
N GLU A 253 -32.01 -31.04 -52.23
CA GLU A 253 -33.14 -31.55 -53.01
C GLU A 253 -33.93 -30.41 -53.69
N LEU A 254 -34.14 -30.56 -55.00
CA LEU A 254 -35.01 -29.74 -55.84
C LEU A 254 -36.23 -30.57 -56.29
N ALA A 255 -37.36 -30.36 -55.64
CA ALA A 255 -38.62 -31.06 -55.86
C ALA A 255 -39.65 -30.18 -56.59
N GLY A 256 -40.67 -30.83 -57.17
CA GLY A 256 -41.73 -30.15 -57.89
C GLY A 256 -41.22 -29.37 -59.10
N ASN A 257 -41.72 -28.16 -59.30
CA ASN A 257 -41.39 -27.27 -60.40
C ASN A 257 -40.32 -26.21 -60.02
N SER A 258 -39.22 -26.64 -59.40
CA SER A 258 -38.10 -25.78 -58.98
C SER A 258 -37.06 -25.60 -60.11
N SER A 259 -37.53 -25.18 -61.29
CA SER A 259 -36.70 -25.02 -62.50
C SER A 259 -35.79 -23.78 -62.45
N GLY A 260 -34.77 -23.74 -63.31
CA GLY A 260 -33.83 -22.61 -63.41
C GLY A 260 -32.92 -22.45 -62.19
N ALA A 261 -32.70 -23.52 -61.43
CA ALA A 261 -31.91 -23.48 -60.20
C ALA A 261 -30.40 -23.60 -60.47
N THR A 262 -29.57 -23.16 -59.54
CA THR A 262 -28.12 -23.35 -59.58
C THR A 262 -27.69 -24.15 -58.36
N VAL A 263 -26.93 -25.23 -58.56
CA VAL A 263 -26.32 -26.01 -57.49
C VAL A 263 -24.83 -26.14 -57.76
N GLU A 264 -24.04 -25.16 -57.33
CA GLU A 264 -22.62 -25.06 -57.69
C GLU A 264 -21.69 -24.85 -56.49
N ASN A 265 -20.43 -25.26 -56.60
CA ASN A 265 -19.40 -25.09 -55.56
C ASN A 265 -19.74 -25.70 -54.19
N ASN A 266 -20.74 -26.58 -54.07
CA ASN A 266 -21.13 -27.09 -52.75
C ASN A 266 -20.26 -28.28 -52.35
N VAL A 267 -19.89 -28.34 -51.07
CA VAL A 267 -19.26 -29.50 -50.45
C VAL A 267 -20.33 -30.34 -49.78
N LEU A 268 -20.68 -31.47 -50.39
CA LEU A 268 -21.80 -32.32 -50.01
C LEU A 268 -21.29 -33.66 -49.48
N LEU A 269 -21.14 -33.73 -48.16
CA LEU A 269 -20.49 -34.82 -47.46
C LEU A 269 -21.46 -35.73 -46.70
N LYS A 270 -21.12 -37.01 -46.67
CA LYS A 270 -21.71 -37.99 -45.75
C LYS A 270 -20.86 -38.08 -44.48
N LEU A 271 -21.44 -37.74 -43.33
CA LEU A 271 -20.74 -37.83 -42.06
C LEU A 271 -20.67 -39.30 -41.58
N SER A 272 -19.56 -39.68 -40.95
CA SER A 272 -19.29 -41.03 -40.46
C SER A 272 -19.71 -41.19 -38.99
N GLY A 273 -20.82 -41.89 -38.73
CA GLY A 273 -21.16 -42.32 -37.38
C GLY A 273 -22.63 -42.65 -37.25
N ARG A 274 -22.96 -43.94 -37.12
CA ARG A 274 -24.32 -44.50 -36.99
C ARG A 274 -25.37 -43.74 -37.81
N SER A 275 -25.64 -44.22 -39.03
CA SER A 275 -26.97 -44.03 -39.63
C SER A 275 -28.01 -44.16 -38.51
N PRO A 276 -28.81 -43.12 -38.22
CA PRO A 276 -29.88 -43.25 -37.25
C PRO A 276 -30.69 -44.51 -37.60
N GLN A 277 -31.02 -45.33 -36.60
CA GLN A 277 -31.77 -46.58 -36.83
C GLN A 277 -33.01 -46.28 -37.70
N GLY A 278 -33.06 -46.81 -38.93
CA GLY A 278 -34.20 -46.66 -39.85
C GLY A 278 -33.92 -45.98 -41.20
N CYS A 279 -32.75 -45.39 -41.43
CA CYS A 279 -32.44 -44.73 -42.71
C CYS A 279 -32.03 -45.73 -43.81
N SER A 280 -32.80 -45.83 -44.90
CA SER A 280 -32.52 -46.74 -46.02
C SER A 280 -31.46 -46.18 -46.97
N SER A 281 -30.72 -47.04 -47.68
CA SER A 281 -29.69 -46.64 -48.66
C SER A 281 -30.20 -45.72 -49.79
N SER A 282 -31.51 -45.73 -50.04
CA SER A 282 -32.20 -44.85 -51.02
C SER A 282 -32.43 -43.41 -50.53
N GLN A 283 -32.25 -43.15 -49.23
CA GLN A 283 -32.39 -41.81 -48.63
C GLN A 283 -31.05 -41.07 -48.52
N TYR A 284 -29.95 -41.69 -48.96
CA TYR A 284 -28.60 -41.10 -48.98
C TYR A 284 -28.31 -40.54 -50.37
N LEU A 285 -28.91 -39.40 -50.68
CA LEU A 285 -28.63 -38.66 -51.89
C LEU A 285 -27.73 -37.47 -51.53
N THR A 286 -26.74 -37.20 -52.35
CA THR A 286 -25.93 -35.99 -52.22
C THR A 286 -26.67 -34.81 -52.85
N LEU A 287 -27.16 -35.01 -54.07
CA LEU A 287 -28.01 -34.11 -54.83
C LEU A 287 -29.22 -34.86 -55.40
N ALA A 288 -30.41 -34.28 -55.28
CA ALA A 288 -31.64 -34.82 -55.81
C ALA A 288 -32.43 -33.77 -56.59
N VAL A 289 -32.74 -34.01 -57.87
CA VAL A 289 -33.47 -33.10 -58.74
C VAL A 289 -34.59 -33.86 -59.45
N SER A 290 -35.83 -33.41 -59.25
CA SER A 290 -37.03 -33.98 -59.90
C SER A 290 -37.10 -33.65 -61.39
N ALA A 291 -37.82 -34.45 -62.18
CA ALA A 291 -37.92 -34.24 -63.64
C ALA A 291 -38.38 -32.83 -64.02
N ALA A 292 -39.41 -32.30 -63.34
CA ALA A 292 -39.93 -30.96 -63.59
C ALA A 292 -38.95 -29.83 -63.19
N SER A 293 -37.99 -30.11 -62.32
CA SER A 293 -36.97 -29.14 -61.89
C SER A 293 -35.71 -29.11 -62.77
N THR A 294 -35.59 -29.98 -63.78
CA THR A 294 -34.36 -30.07 -64.60
C THR A 294 -34.19 -28.94 -65.61
N SER A 295 -35.28 -28.30 -66.06
CA SER A 295 -35.23 -27.27 -67.10
C SER A 295 -34.47 -26.04 -66.61
N GLY A 296 -33.40 -25.66 -67.33
CA GLY A 296 -32.58 -24.49 -66.99
C GLY A 296 -31.75 -24.63 -65.72
N THR A 297 -31.76 -25.79 -65.06
CA THR A 297 -31.02 -26.02 -63.82
C THR A 297 -29.58 -26.44 -64.11
N THR A 298 -28.62 -25.81 -63.44
CA THR A 298 -27.19 -26.16 -63.49
C THR A 298 -26.77 -26.86 -62.21
N ALA A 299 -25.97 -27.92 -62.35
CA ALA A 299 -25.33 -28.60 -61.23
C ALA A 299 -23.89 -28.94 -61.62
N ASP A 300 -22.92 -28.22 -61.08
CA ASP A 300 -21.51 -28.42 -61.41
C ASP A 300 -20.57 -27.95 -60.29
N TYR A 301 -19.27 -28.23 -60.38
CA TYR A 301 -18.28 -27.81 -59.39
C TYR A 301 -18.57 -28.26 -57.95
N ASN A 302 -19.39 -29.29 -57.74
CA ASN A 302 -19.70 -29.80 -56.41
C ASN A 302 -18.66 -30.83 -55.95
N VAL A 303 -18.48 -30.94 -54.65
CA VAL A 303 -17.66 -31.98 -54.01
C VAL A 303 -18.61 -33.00 -53.40
N VAL A 304 -18.43 -34.27 -53.74
CA VAL A 304 -19.28 -35.36 -53.25
C VAL A 304 -18.46 -36.44 -52.57
N THR A 305 -19.09 -37.23 -51.69
CA THR A 305 -18.39 -38.33 -51.02
C THR A 305 -18.24 -39.53 -51.96
N SER A 306 -17.04 -40.09 -52.07
CA SER A 306 -16.70 -41.15 -53.02
C SER A 306 -17.35 -42.53 -52.77
N ASP A 307 -17.95 -42.77 -51.60
CA ASP A 307 -18.56 -44.06 -51.22
C ASP A 307 -20.10 -44.08 -51.19
N ALA A 308 -20.76 -43.06 -51.75
CA ALA A 308 -22.22 -42.99 -51.80
C ALA A 308 -22.78 -43.80 -52.99
N PRO A 309 -23.48 -44.94 -52.77
CA PRO A 309 -23.98 -45.80 -53.84
C PRO A 309 -25.06 -45.14 -54.71
N ASN A 310 -25.68 -44.07 -54.21
CA ASN A 310 -26.76 -43.31 -54.83
C ASN A 310 -26.48 -41.80 -54.74
N ALA A 311 -25.26 -41.34 -55.06
CA ALA A 311 -24.87 -39.94 -54.84
C ALA A 311 -25.80 -38.92 -55.53
N TYR A 312 -26.36 -39.25 -56.70
CA TYR A 312 -27.20 -38.33 -57.46
C TYR A 312 -28.58 -38.94 -57.74
N ARG A 313 -29.61 -38.10 -57.71
CA ARG A 313 -30.90 -38.35 -58.37
C ARG A 313 -31.18 -37.20 -59.33
N TRP A 314 -31.37 -37.49 -60.60
CA TRP A 314 -31.62 -36.49 -61.64
C TRP A 314 -32.74 -36.96 -62.55
N ALA A 315 -33.70 -36.09 -62.83
CA ALA A 315 -34.93 -36.43 -63.55
C ALA A 315 -35.63 -37.67 -62.97
N ASP A 316 -35.69 -37.75 -61.64
CA ASP A 316 -36.27 -38.87 -60.87
C ASP A 316 -35.58 -40.23 -61.05
N GLN A 317 -34.38 -40.26 -61.65
CA GLN A 317 -33.53 -41.46 -61.80
C GLN A 317 -32.27 -41.34 -60.93
N THR A 318 -31.81 -42.44 -60.34
CA THR A 318 -30.68 -42.45 -59.39
C THR A 318 -29.39 -42.94 -60.07
N TYR A 319 -28.26 -42.29 -59.75
CA TYR A 319 -26.94 -42.58 -60.33
C TYR A 319 -25.87 -42.76 -59.24
N GLY A 320 -25.08 -43.82 -59.39
CA GLY A 320 -23.95 -44.14 -58.52
C GLY A 320 -22.68 -43.45 -58.97
N GLY A 321 -22.51 -42.17 -58.62
CA GLY A 321 -21.28 -41.40 -58.80
C GLY A 321 -21.22 -40.52 -60.05
N ILE A 322 -20.15 -39.72 -60.12
CA ILE A 322 -19.98 -38.62 -61.09
C ILE A 322 -20.04 -39.10 -62.56
N PRO A 323 -19.34 -40.16 -63.00
CA PRO A 323 -19.36 -40.54 -64.42
C PRO A 323 -20.75 -40.95 -64.93
N ALA A 324 -21.52 -41.67 -64.10
CA ALA A 324 -22.88 -42.09 -64.44
C ALA A 324 -23.84 -40.89 -64.48
N PHE A 325 -23.68 -39.95 -63.54
CA PHE A 325 -24.43 -38.71 -63.51
C PHE A 325 -24.14 -37.82 -64.72
N GLN A 326 -22.86 -37.58 -65.04
CA GLN A 326 -22.41 -36.81 -66.19
C GLN A 326 -22.96 -37.37 -67.51
N GLN A 327 -22.84 -38.68 -67.72
CA GLN A 327 -23.32 -39.32 -68.95
C GLN A 327 -24.83 -39.17 -69.15
N ALA A 328 -25.61 -39.23 -68.07
CA ALA A 328 -27.07 -39.22 -68.14
C ALA A 328 -27.67 -37.81 -68.17
N SER A 329 -27.04 -36.84 -67.51
CA SER A 329 -27.59 -35.50 -67.30
C SER A 329 -26.89 -34.41 -68.13
N GLY A 330 -25.63 -34.62 -68.53
CA GLY A 330 -24.76 -33.58 -69.06
C GLY A 330 -24.27 -32.58 -68.01
N GLN A 331 -24.54 -32.83 -66.73
CA GLN A 331 -24.17 -31.97 -65.58
C GLN A 331 -22.96 -32.55 -64.83
N GLY A 332 -22.39 -31.78 -63.90
CA GLY A 332 -21.34 -32.23 -62.99
C GLY A 332 -19.99 -32.45 -63.66
N ALA A 333 -19.68 -31.79 -64.77
CA ALA A 333 -18.45 -31.97 -65.55
C ALA A 333 -17.18 -31.76 -64.69
N HIS A 334 -17.25 -30.84 -63.73
CA HIS A 334 -16.19 -30.45 -62.82
C HIS A 334 -16.42 -30.96 -61.40
N ASP A 335 -17.46 -31.77 -61.14
CA ASP A 335 -17.66 -32.37 -59.82
C ASP A 335 -16.45 -33.23 -59.43
N VAL A 336 -16.08 -33.20 -58.14
CA VAL A 336 -14.97 -34.00 -57.61
C VAL A 336 -15.45 -34.89 -56.48
N ALA A 337 -14.92 -36.12 -56.43
CA ALA A 337 -15.21 -37.06 -55.36
C ALA A 337 -14.06 -37.09 -54.36
N VAL A 338 -14.35 -36.90 -53.08
CA VAL A 338 -13.37 -37.02 -51.99
C VAL A 338 -13.67 -38.24 -51.12
N PRO A 339 -12.64 -39.00 -50.67
CA PRO A 339 -12.82 -39.98 -49.60
C PRO A 339 -13.33 -39.28 -48.35
N ARG A 340 -14.29 -39.89 -47.62
CA ARG A 340 -14.98 -39.30 -46.44
C ARG A 340 -14.11 -38.27 -45.72
N ALA A 341 -14.38 -36.99 -45.99
CA ALA A 341 -13.49 -35.89 -45.67
C ALA A 341 -13.99 -35.06 -44.48
N PHE A 342 -13.08 -34.23 -43.98
CA PHE A 342 -13.35 -33.16 -43.03
C PHE A 342 -14.22 -32.08 -43.69
N MET A 343 -15.08 -31.41 -42.92
CA MET A 343 -15.97 -30.34 -43.42
C MET A 343 -15.23 -29.06 -43.88
N THR A 344 -13.91 -29.02 -43.74
CA THR A 344 -13.05 -27.88 -44.08
C THR A 344 -11.94 -28.37 -45.01
N PRO A 345 -11.54 -27.56 -46.01
CA PRO A 345 -10.39 -27.87 -46.84
C PRO A 345 -9.12 -28.02 -46.00
N GLN A 346 -8.23 -28.89 -46.47
CA GLN A 346 -6.90 -29.12 -45.92
C GLN A 346 -5.91 -28.97 -47.08
N GLU A 347 -4.70 -28.50 -46.78
CA GLU A 347 -3.59 -28.39 -47.72
C GLU A 347 -3.53 -29.58 -48.71
N GLY A 348 -3.48 -29.28 -50.01
CA GLY A 348 -3.50 -30.27 -51.09
C GLY A 348 -4.85 -30.94 -51.37
N SER A 349 -5.95 -30.49 -50.77
CA SER A 349 -7.30 -30.99 -51.08
C SER A 349 -7.76 -30.54 -52.47
N PRO A 350 -8.49 -31.38 -53.24
CA PRO A 350 -9.06 -30.97 -54.53
C PRO A 350 -10.19 -29.93 -54.40
N MET A 351 -10.55 -29.54 -53.17
CA MET A 351 -11.52 -28.47 -52.91
C MET A 351 -10.87 -27.08 -53.00
N ILE A 352 -9.55 -27.00 -52.92
CA ILE A 352 -8.77 -25.74 -52.94
C ILE A 352 -8.61 -25.27 -54.39
N ASP A 353 -8.76 -23.96 -54.62
CA ASP A 353 -8.55 -23.29 -55.92
C ASP A 353 -9.25 -23.97 -57.09
N SER A 354 -10.49 -24.40 -56.88
CA SER A 354 -11.19 -25.26 -57.85
C SER A 354 -12.66 -24.93 -58.05
N ALA A 355 -13.17 -23.86 -57.43
CA ALA A 355 -14.56 -23.43 -57.53
C ALA A 355 -14.82 -22.53 -58.75
N ASP A 356 -16.06 -22.53 -59.21
CA ASP A 356 -16.54 -21.54 -60.17
C ASP A 356 -16.71 -20.18 -59.49
N ALA A 357 -15.76 -19.26 -59.66
CA ALA A 357 -15.84 -17.93 -59.06
C ALA A 357 -16.99 -17.07 -59.62
N ASN A 358 -17.55 -17.44 -60.79
CA ASN A 358 -18.67 -16.75 -61.43
C ASN A 358 -20.03 -17.36 -61.08
N ALA A 359 -20.08 -18.42 -60.27
CA ALA A 359 -21.32 -19.07 -59.86
C ALA A 359 -22.27 -18.05 -59.20
N PRO A 360 -23.55 -18.00 -59.61
CA PRO A 360 -24.55 -17.17 -58.95
C PRO A 360 -24.53 -17.35 -57.43
N GLY A 361 -24.55 -16.25 -56.69
CA GLY A 361 -24.54 -16.28 -55.22
C GLY A 361 -23.17 -16.55 -54.58
N GLN A 362 -22.08 -16.70 -55.35
CA GLN A 362 -20.72 -16.73 -54.80
C GLN A 362 -20.41 -15.42 -54.04
N LEU A 363 -19.74 -15.54 -52.89
CA LEU A 363 -19.35 -14.40 -52.06
C LEU A 363 -17.83 -14.21 -52.06
N ASP A 364 -17.41 -12.95 -51.94
CA ASP A 364 -16.00 -12.52 -51.86
C ASP A 364 -15.29 -12.95 -50.56
N THR A 365 -16.05 -13.44 -49.58
CA THR A 365 -15.52 -13.96 -48.32
C THR A 365 -16.16 -15.30 -47.95
N ASP A 366 -15.42 -16.11 -47.22
CA ASP A 366 -15.91 -17.38 -46.67
C ASP A 366 -16.86 -17.19 -45.47
N LEU A 367 -17.23 -18.31 -44.84
CA LEU A 367 -18.05 -18.39 -43.61
C LEU A 367 -17.47 -17.58 -42.43
N HIS A 368 -16.15 -17.35 -42.42
CA HIS A 368 -15.47 -16.59 -41.37
C HIS A 368 -15.20 -15.14 -41.74
N GLY A 369 -15.74 -14.67 -42.88
CA GLY A 369 -15.44 -13.36 -43.40
C GLY A 369 -13.98 -13.21 -43.83
N SER A 370 -13.27 -14.32 -44.06
CA SER A 370 -11.93 -14.30 -44.64
C SER A 370 -12.05 -14.10 -46.15
N PRO A 371 -11.19 -13.27 -46.76
CA PRO A 371 -11.20 -13.08 -48.21
C PRO A 371 -10.86 -14.39 -48.92
N ARG A 372 -11.35 -14.52 -50.16
CA ARG A 372 -10.89 -15.57 -51.07
C ARG A 372 -9.43 -15.32 -51.48
N VAL A 373 -8.55 -16.31 -51.33
CA VAL A 373 -7.10 -16.18 -51.48
C VAL A 373 -6.53 -17.38 -52.22
N ASP A 374 -5.61 -17.10 -53.14
CA ASP A 374 -4.87 -18.10 -53.91
C ASP A 374 -3.87 -18.86 -53.05
N ASP A 375 -3.96 -20.19 -53.05
CA ASP A 375 -2.93 -21.07 -52.52
C ASP A 375 -1.88 -21.33 -53.63
N PRO A 376 -0.70 -20.69 -53.56
CA PRO A 376 0.30 -20.77 -54.63
C PRO A 376 0.92 -22.17 -54.78
N LEU A 377 0.57 -23.12 -53.91
CA LEU A 377 1.01 -24.52 -53.96
C LEU A 377 0.03 -25.41 -54.73
N VAL A 378 -1.19 -24.94 -54.98
CA VAL A 378 -2.24 -25.64 -55.72
C VAL A 378 -2.43 -24.94 -57.08
N ALA A 379 -2.98 -25.67 -58.05
CA ALA A 379 -3.26 -25.09 -59.36
C ALA A 379 -4.70 -24.61 -59.43
N ASP A 380 -4.89 -23.39 -59.91
CA ASP A 380 -6.20 -22.83 -60.23
C ASP A 380 -6.92 -23.67 -61.29
N THR A 381 -7.97 -24.36 -60.88
CA THR A 381 -8.84 -25.20 -61.73
C THR A 381 -10.27 -24.67 -61.80
N GLY A 382 -10.58 -23.62 -61.05
CA GLY A 382 -11.84 -22.91 -61.07
C GLY A 382 -12.07 -22.04 -62.32
N THR A 383 -13.22 -21.37 -62.40
CA THR A 383 -13.45 -20.30 -63.40
C THR A 383 -13.16 -18.91 -62.80
N GLY A 384 -13.13 -17.87 -63.65
CA GLY A 384 -12.95 -16.49 -63.19
C GLY A 384 -11.51 -16.26 -62.70
N ALA A 385 -11.36 -15.84 -61.44
CA ALA A 385 -10.05 -15.70 -60.80
C ALA A 385 -9.36 -17.07 -60.56
N GLY A 386 -10.11 -18.18 -60.65
CA GLY A 386 -9.56 -19.54 -60.62
C GLY A 386 -9.29 -20.10 -59.22
N HIS A 387 -9.05 -19.23 -58.25
CA HIS A 387 -8.52 -19.55 -56.93
C HIS A 387 -9.57 -19.58 -55.78
N HIS A 388 -10.86 -19.78 -56.08
CA HIS A 388 -11.86 -19.89 -55.02
C HIS A 388 -11.94 -21.34 -54.54
N ASP A 389 -12.10 -21.54 -53.23
CA ASP A 389 -12.36 -22.87 -52.70
C ASP A 389 -13.83 -23.26 -52.82
N ARG A 390 -14.06 -24.55 -53.03
CA ARG A 390 -15.40 -25.14 -52.99
C ARG A 390 -15.89 -25.23 -51.55
N GLY A 391 -17.14 -24.83 -51.35
CA GLY A 391 -17.82 -24.87 -50.07
C GLY A 391 -17.75 -23.55 -49.31
N ALA A 392 -18.14 -23.63 -48.04
CA ALA A 392 -18.34 -22.45 -47.19
C ALA A 392 -17.03 -21.87 -46.65
N PHE A 393 -15.91 -22.57 -46.79
CA PHE A 393 -14.63 -22.21 -46.20
C PHE A 393 -13.62 -21.88 -47.29
N GLU A 394 -12.74 -20.94 -46.99
CA GLU A 394 -11.52 -20.72 -47.75
C GLU A 394 -10.32 -21.21 -46.94
N PHE A 395 -9.44 -22.00 -47.56
CA PHE A 395 -8.16 -22.37 -47.00
C PHE A 395 -7.24 -21.14 -46.99
N GLN A 396 -6.59 -20.88 -45.86
CA GLN A 396 -5.74 -19.70 -45.67
C GLN A 396 -4.33 -20.17 -45.34
N ASP A 397 -3.30 -19.38 -45.66
CA ASP A 397 -1.90 -19.70 -45.33
C ASP A 397 -1.76 -20.12 -43.85
N PRO A 398 -1.39 -21.38 -43.56
CA PRO A 398 -1.19 -21.83 -42.20
C PRO A 398 -0.02 -21.10 -41.54
N MET A 399 -0.33 -20.03 -40.80
CA MET A 399 0.63 -19.23 -40.05
C MET A 399 0.64 -19.62 -38.57
N ALA A 400 1.83 -19.79 -38.00
CA ALA A 400 2.04 -20.00 -36.57
C ALA A 400 3.02 -18.97 -36.02
N LEU A 401 2.70 -18.34 -34.89
CA LEU A 401 3.54 -17.35 -34.22
C LEU A 401 3.74 -17.73 -32.76
N THR A 402 4.98 -17.69 -32.28
CA THR A 402 5.31 -17.83 -30.86
C THR A 402 6.31 -16.77 -30.44
N TYR A 403 6.14 -16.21 -29.25
CA TYR A 403 7.07 -15.24 -28.69
C TYR A 403 7.12 -15.30 -27.15
N ASN A 404 8.15 -14.67 -26.59
CA ASN A 404 8.37 -14.47 -25.16
C ASN A 404 8.76 -13.01 -24.90
N VAL A 405 8.39 -12.51 -23.71
CA VAL A 405 8.85 -11.24 -23.15
C VAL A 405 9.88 -11.53 -22.05
N THR A 406 11.08 -10.97 -22.15
CA THR A 406 12.17 -11.18 -21.17
C THR A 406 12.67 -9.85 -20.62
N PRO A 407 12.82 -9.69 -19.29
CA PRO A 407 12.47 -10.64 -18.24
C PRO A 407 10.94 -10.86 -18.13
N LYS A 408 10.51 -11.96 -17.50
CA LYS A 408 9.06 -12.28 -17.35
C LYS A 408 8.33 -11.43 -16.31
N ALA A 409 9.08 -10.82 -15.39
CA ALA A 409 8.59 -9.90 -14.37
C ALA A 409 9.73 -8.98 -13.91
N GLY A 410 9.38 -7.83 -13.36
CA GLY A 410 10.32 -6.85 -12.80
C GLY A 410 9.59 -5.63 -12.24
N GLN A 411 10.35 -4.67 -11.70
CA GLN A 411 9.80 -3.42 -11.16
C GLN A 411 9.96 -2.28 -12.16
N ALA A 412 9.01 -1.36 -12.21
CA ALA A 412 9.10 -0.18 -13.07
C ALA A 412 10.18 0.82 -12.58
N PRO A 413 10.94 1.48 -13.48
CA PRO A 413 10.95 1.25 -14.93
C PRO A 413 11.59 -0.10 -15.29
N LEU A 414 10.97 -0.83 -16.22
CA LEU A 414 11.40 -2.18 -16.61
C LEU A 414 11.73 -2.26 -18.10
N ASP A 415 12.99 -2.51 -18.43
CA ASP A 415 13.43 -2.85 -19.77
C ASP A 415 13.08 -4.30 -20.08
N VAL A 416 12.42 -4.52 -21.22
CA VAL A 416 12.02 -5.82 -21.73
C VAL A 416 12.46 -6.02 -23.16
N THR A 417 12.55 -7.26 -23.58
CA THR A 417 12.82 -7.68 -24.95
C THR A 417 11.84 -8.76 -25.37
N VAL A 418 11.20 -8.56 -26.52
CA VAL A 418 10.36 -9.55 -27.18
C VAL A 418 11.23 -10.37 -28.13
N THR A 419 11.27 -11.69 -27.90
CA THR A 419 11.93 -12.67 -28.78
C THR A 419 10.91 -13.67 -29.29
N GLY A 420 11.08 -14.18 -30.50
CA GLY A 420 10.12 -15.13 -31.07
C GLY A 420 10.37 -15.38 -32.55
N ALA A 421 9.48 -16.17 -33.15
CA ALA A 421 9.45 -16.42 -34.58
C ALA A 421 8.04 -16.81 -35.03
N ALA A 422 7.75 -16.52 -36.28
CA ALA A 422 6.61 -17.04 -37.00
C ALA A 422 7.03 -17.94 -38.17
N THR A 423 6.16 -18.85 -38.53
CA THR A 423 6.25 -19.71 -39.72
C THR A 423 5.00 -19.53 -40.55
N ALA A 424 5.16 -19.63 -41.87
CA ALA A 424 4.10 -19.58 -42.88
C ALA A 424 4.45 -20.63 -43.95
N THR A 425 3.43 -21.24 -44.57
CA THR A 425 3.62 -22.39 -45.46
C THR A 425 3.72 -21.94 -46.92
N TRP A 426 2.92 -20.96 -47.33
CA TRP A 426 2.86 -20.48 -48.71
C TRP A 426 4.02 -19.55 -49.07
N VAL A 427 4.30 -18.57 -48.22
CA VAL A 427 5.31 -17.53 -48.45
C VAL A 427 6.03 -17.13 -47.17
N PRO A 428 7.26 -16.58 -47.23
CA PRO A 428 8.00 -16.22 -46.02
C PRO A 428 7.36 -15.07 -45.24
N ILE A 429 7.66 -15.01 -43.93
CA ILE A 429 7.37 -13.86 -43.06
C ILE A 429 8.26 -12.69 -43.46
N THR A 430 7.67 -11.51 -43.64
CA THR A 430 8.36 -10.28 -44.08
C THR A 430 8.44 -9.21 -42.99
N GLN A 431 7.53 -9.23 -42.02
CA GLN A 431 7.46 -8.22 -40.97
C GLN A 431 6.85 -8.74 -39.67
N TYR A 432 7.30 -8.17 -38.55
CA TYR A 432 6.67 -8.23 -37.23
C TYR A 432 6.27 -6.82 -36.80
N SER A 433 5.11 -6.67 -36.16
CA SER A 433 4.71 -5.48 -35.41
C SER A 433 4.50 -5.87 -33.95
N VAL A 434 5.04 -5.09 -33.02
CA VAL A 434 4.93 -5.31 -31.57
C VAL A 434 4.22 -4.12 -30.94
N ASP A 435 3.07 -4.38 -30.35
CA ASP A 435 2.36 -3.47 -29.45
C ASP A 435 2.66 -3.87 -28.01
N PHE A 436 3.24 -2.97 -27.22
CA PHE A 436 3.55 -3.25 -25.82
C PHE A 436 2.35 -3.04 -24.88
N GLY A 437 1.22 -2.50 -25.37
CA GLY A 437 -0.02 -2.39 -24.61
C GLY A 437 -0.03 -1.30 -23.53
N ASP A 438 0.98 -0.43 -23.48
CA ASP A 438 1.10 0.71 -22.57
C ASP A 438 0.71 2.06 -23.21
N GLY A 439 0.20 2.02 -24.45
CA GLY A 439 -0.18 3.21 -25.23
C GLY A 439 0.99 3.84 -26.02
N SER A 440 2.20 3.25 -25.95
CA SER A 440 3.29 3.62 -26.85
C SER A 440 2.99 3.22 -28.30
N ALA A 441 3.70 3.84 -29.26
CA ALA A 441 3.55 3.50 -30.67
C ALA A 441 4.07 2.08 -30.95
N GLN A 442 3.36 1.33 -31.79
CA GLN A 442 3.77 -0.01 -32.20
C GLN A 442 5.12 0.02 -32.90
N VAL A 443 5.96 -0.98 -32.62
CA VAL A 443 7.30 -1.12 -33.20
C VAL A 443 7.28 -2.16 -34.31
N THR A 444 7.57 -1.75 -35.53
CA THR A 444 7.70 -2.65 -36.69
C THR A 444 9.15 -3.06 -36.93
N SER A 445 9.40 -4.33 -37.19
CA SER A 445 10.73 -4.89 -37.49
C SER A 445 10.64 -6.05 -38.48
N ALA A 446 11.68 -6.29 -39.28
CA ALA A 446 11.75 -7.49 -40.14
C ALA A 446 12.03 -8.77 -39.34
N THR A 447 12.62 -8.64 -38.15
CA THR A 447 13.00 -9.76 -37.27
C THR A 447 12.75 -9.41 -35.81
N LEU A 448 12.67 -10.44 -34.96
CA LEU A 448 12.82 -10.32 -33.50
C LEU A 448 14.28 -10.64 -33.14
N PRO A 449 14.89 -10.00 -32.12
CA PRO A 449 14.25 -9.30 -31.00
C PRO A 449 13.89 -7.82 -31.19
N VAL A 450 12.93 -7.35 -30.38
CA VAL A 450 12.56 -5.92 -30.23
C VAL A 450 12.54 -5.54 -28.74
N GLY A 451 13.16 -4.42 -28.37
CA GLY A 451 13.22 -3.92 -26.99
C GLY A 451 12.21 -2.82 -26.67
N HIS A 452 11.83 -2.69 -25.39
CA HIS A 452 10.93 -1.64 -24.87
C HIS A 452 11.19 -1.38 -23.39
N THR A 453 10.81 -0.20 -22.91
CA THR A 453 10.88 0.16 -21.49
C THR A 453 9.49 0.51 -20.98
N TYR A 454 8.98 -0.22 -19.98
CA TYR A 454 7.75 0.16 -19.28
C TYR A 454 8.06 1.19 -18.20
N PRO A 455 7.60 2.45 -18.32
CA PRO A 455 7.92 3.50 -17.34
C PRO A 455 7.10 3.39 -16.04
N ALA A 456 5.96 2.70 -16.08
CA ALA A 456 5.01 2.62 -14.98
C ALA A 456 4.66 1.16 -14.63
N PRO A 457 4.27 0.87 -13.38
CA PRO A 457 3.74 -0.44 -13.02
C PRO A 457 2.36 -0.66 -13.65
N GLY A 458 2.05 -1.90 -13.99
CA GLY A 458 0.81 -2.25 -14.65
C GLY A 458 0.80 -3.67 -15.20
N THR A 459 -0.37 -4.10 -15.67
CA THR A 459 -0.52 -5.32 -16.46
C THR A 459 -0.75 -4.91 -17.91
N TYR A 460 0.21 -5.20 -18.77
CA TYR A 460 0.21 -4.82 -20.17
C TYR A 460 -0.09 -6.01 -21.06
N LYS A 461 -0.95 -5.82 -22.07
CA LYS A 461 -1.23 -6.85 -23.08
C LYS A 461 -0.31 -6.62 -24.27
N VAL A 462 0.81 -7.33 -24.31
CA VAL A 462 1.71 -7.30 -25.46
C VAL A 462 1.03 -8.04 -26.61
N ALA A 463 0.94 -7.44 -27.79
CA ALA A 463 0.48 -8.08 -29.01
C ALA A 463 1.63 -8.12 -30.02
N VAL A 464 1.92 -9.29 -30.56
CA VAL A 464 2.87 -9.46 -31.66
C VAL A 464 2.09 -9.91 -32.88
N THR A 465 2.23 -9.19 -33.98
CA THR A 465 1.62 -9.49 -35.28
C THR A 465 2.73 -9.81 -36.27
N ALA A 466 2.74 -11.02 -36.83
CA ALA A 466 3.61 -11.38 -37.95
C ALA A 466 2.84 -11.23 -39.27
N THR A 467 3.49 -10.70 -40.30
CA THR A 467 2.94 -10.49 -41.64
C THR A 467 3.80 -11.23 -42.66
N ASN A 468 3.18 -12.01 -43.55
CA ASN A 468 3.87 -12.72 -44.63
C ASN A 468 3.98 -11.87 -45.91
N ALA A 469 4.61 -12.40 -46.96
CA ALA A 469 4.81 -11.67 -48.22
C ALA A 469 3.50 -11.38 -49.00
N LEU A 470 2.40 -12.09 -48.70
CA LEU A 470 1.07 -11.86 -49.27
C LEU A 470 0.24 -10.86 -48.45
N GLY A 471 0.76 -10.39 -47.31
CA GLY A 471 0.03 -9.48 -46.41
C GLY A 471 -0.88 -10.20 -45.40
N HIS A 472 -0.88 -11.53 -45.35
CA HIS A 472 -1.60 -12.27 -44.31
C HIS A 472 -0.92 -12.07 -42.96
N THR A 473 -1.74 -11.99 -41.92
CA THR A 473 -1.26 -11.68 -40.57
C THR A 473 -1.67 -12.74 -39.55
N ALA A 474 -0.75 -13.08 -38.64
CA ALA A 474 -1.04 -13.85 -37.43
C ALA A 474 -0.69 -13.01 -36.20
N THR A 475 -1.63 -12.88 -35.26
CA THR A 475 -1.45 -12.09 -34.03
C THR A 475 -1.59 -12.96 -32.79
N VAL A 476 -0.65 -12.82 -31.85
CA VAL A 476 -0.70 -13.46 -30.52
C VAL A 476 -0.61 -12.39 -29.44
N LEU A 477 -1.43 -12.54 -28.39
CA LEU A 477 -1.43 -11.66 -27.23
C LEU A 477 -0.96 -12.39 -25.97
N GLN A 478 -0.12 -11.74 -25.17
CA GLN A 478 0.32 -12.22 -23.84
C GLN A 478 0.26 -11.07 -22.83
N SER A 479 -0.21 -11.38 -21.62
CA SER A 479 -0.18 -10.43 -20.51
C SER A 479 1.20 -10.42 -19.85
N HIS A 480 1.74 -9.23 -19.59
CA HIS A 480 3.01 -9.01 -18.92
C HIS A 480 2.80 -8.07 -17.72
N VAL A 481 3.35 -8.45 -16.56
CA VAL A 481 3.11 -7.72 -15.30
C VAL A 481 4.39 -7.00 -14.87
N VAL A 482 4.28 -5.69 -14.68
CA VAL A 482 5.32 -4.81 -14.16
C VAL A 482 4.92 -4.35 -12.76
N ALA A 483 5.70 -4.71 -11.76
CA ALA A 483 5.41 -4.41 -10.36
C ALA A 483 5.79 -2.96 -10.00
N PRO A 484 5.13 -2.36 -8.99
CA PRO A 484 5.59 -1.10 -8.42
C PRO A 484 6.98 -1.27 -7.78
N PRO A 485 7.84 -0.25 -7.83
CA PRO A 485 9.15 -0.32 -7.20
C PRO A 485 9.05 -0.34 -5.68
N ALA A 486 9.92 -1.10 -5.01
CA ALA A 486 9.93 -1.10 -3.54
C ALA A 486 10.36 0.28 -3.00
N PRO A 487 9.89 0.71 -1.82
CA PRO A 487 10.30 1.99 -1.26
C PRO A 487 11.79 1.98 -0.90
N VAL A 488 12.42 3.17 -0.92
CA VAL A 488 13.73 3.36 -0.28
C VAL A 488 13.51 3.27 1.23
N ALA A 489 14.26 2.40 1.91
CA ALA A 489 14.21 2.28 3.37
C ALA A 489 15.57 2.67 3.94
N ALA A 490 15.65 3.91 4.43
CA ALA A 490 16.81 4.42 5.15
C ALA A 490 16.94 3.72 6.51
N HIS A 491 18.15 3.27 6.83
CA HIS A 491 18.47 2.72 8.14
C HIS A 491 19.66 3.47 8.71
N LEU A 492 19.53 3.99 9.92
CA LEU A 492 20.59 4.68 10.64
C LEU A 492 20.85 3.97 11.97
N ALA A 493 22.09 3.51 12.16
CA ALA A 493 22.62 3.21 13.48
C ALA A 493 23.64 4.28 13.86
N VAL A 494 23.68 4.71 15.12
CA VAL A 494 24.71 5.65 15.60
C VAL A 494 25.50 4.99 16.70
N ARG A 495 26.83 4.99 16.54
CA ARG A 495 27.77 4.45 17.52
C ARG A 495 28.46 5.61 18.22
N SER A 496 28.30 5.67 19.54
CA SER A 496 29.02 6.61 20.39
C SER A 496 30.43 6.11 20.68
N GLY A 497 31.41 7.00 20.59
CA GLY A 497 32.77 6.74 21.08
C GLY A 497 32.80 6.62 22.60
N THR A 498 33.88 6.04 23.12
CA THR A 498 34.15 5.91 24.57
C THR A 498 34.77 7.15 25.18
N ASP A 499 35.03 8.17 24.35
CA ASP A 499 35.92 9.29 24.66
C ASP A 499 35.23 10.46 25.38
N GLY A 500 34.11 10.19 26.07
CA GLY A 500 33.45 11.18 26.93
C GLY A 500 33.05 12.44 26.18
N MET A 501 33.24 13.62 26.79
CA MET A 501 32.97 14.92 26.16
C MET A 501 34.28 15.60 25.71
N PRO A 502 34.39 16.04 24.44
CA PRO A 502 33.32 16.07 23.44
C PRO A 502 32.99 14.69 22.86
N LEU A 503 31.70 14.38 22.70
CA LEU A 503 31.25 13.05 22.31
C LEU A 503 31.39 12.85 20.80
N ARG A 504 32.37 12.05 20.39
CA ARG A 504 32.50 11.60 19.00
C ARG A 504 31.49 10.50 18.70
N VAL A 505 30.75 10.64 17.62
CA VAL A 505 29.82 9.61 17.11
C VAL A 505 30.11 9.27 15.66
N THR A 506 29.73 8.06 15.26
CA THR A 506 29.75 7.61 13.87
C THR A 506 28.37 7.10 13.48
N ALA A 507 27.79 7.68 12.42
CA ALA A 507 26.57 7.25 11.76
C ALA A 507 26.86 6.11 10.77
N ASP A 508 26.10 5.03 10.85
CA ASP A 508 26.25 3.82 10.07
C ASP A 508 24.98 3.58 9.24
N PRO A 509 25.02 3.86 7.91
CA PRO A 509 23.87 3.69 7.03
C PRO A 509 23.79 2.28 6.40
N SER A 510 24.68 1.35 6.78
CA SER A 510 24.97 0.13 6.01
C SER A 510 23.79 -0.83 5.80
N ALA A 511 22.75 -0.76 6.64
CA ALA A 511 21.53 -1.55 6.48
C ALA A 511 20.43 -0.85 5.66
N THR A 512 20.74 0.27 5.00
CA THR A 512 19.84 0.95 4.07
C THR A 512 19.58 0.05 2.86
N VAL A 513 18.31 -0.05 2.44
CA VAL A 513 17.90 -0.84 1.27
C VAL A 513 17.15 0.02 0.26
N SER A 514 17.47 -0.18 -1.02
CA SER A 514 16.83 0.50 -2.15
C SER A 514 16.82 -0.43 -3.37
N PRO A 515 15.74 -0.43 -4.20
CA PRO A 515 15.72 -1.10 -5.50
C PRO A 515 16.82 -0.66 -6.47
N TRP A 516 17.31 0.57 -6.31
CA TRP A 516 18.33 1.17 -7.17
C TRP A 516 19.54 1.62 -6.35
N PRO A 517 20.72 1.77 -6.96
CA PRO A 517 21.90 2.28 -6.28
C PRO A 517 21.60 3.58 -5.54
N VAL A 518 22.15 3.69 -4.33
CA VAL A 518 22.00 4.88 -3.50
C VAL A 518 22.97 5.96 -4.00
N ALA A 519 22.42 7.10 -4.42
CA ALA A 519 23.17 8.23 -4.95
C ALA A 519 23.90 9.01 -3.84
N SER A 520 23.27 9.19 -2.67
CA SER A 520 23.84 9.99 -1.58
C SER A 520 23.26 9.67 -0.20
N TYR A 521 24.08 9.94 0.82
CA TYR A 521 23.72 9.97 2.24
C TYR A 521 23.96 11.39 2.78
N ARG A 522 23.02 11.91 3.56
CA ARG A 522 23.11 13.22 4.21
C ARG A 522 22.76 13.10 5.68
N TYR A 523 23.61 13.65 6.55
CA TYR A 523 23.47 13.59 8.00
C TYR A 523 23.22 14.98 8.58
N ASP A 524 22.15 15.11 9.36
CA ASP A 524 21.93 16.20 10.30
C ASP A 524 22.16 15.65 11.72
N PHE A 525 23.13 16.19 12.46
CA PHE A 525 23.43 15.71 13.80
C PHE A 525 22.60 16.41 14.89
N GLY A 526 21.71 17.34 14.54
CA GLY A 526 20.70 17.88 15.47
C GLY A 526 21.23 18.86 16.53
N ASP A 527 22.48 19.29 16.43
CA ASP A 527 23.11 20.30 17.31
C ASP A 527 23.22 21.70 16.69
N GLY A 528 22.61 21.89 15.51
CA GLY A 528 22.65 23.14 14.75
C GLY A 528 23.86 23.28 13.82
N THR A 529 24.73 22.26 13.74
CA THR A 529 25.77 22.21 12.71
C THR A 529 25.19 21.94 11.31
N PRO A 530 25.86 22.37 10.22
CA PRO A 530 25.34 22.16 8.86
C PRO A 530 25.24 20.68 8.48
N VAL A 531 24.21 20.34 7.69
CA VAL A 531 24.03 19.00 7.11
C VAL A 531 25.23 18.60 6.26
N THR A 532 25.77 17.41 6.51
CA THR A 532 27.03 16.91 5.93
C THR A 532 26.87 15.53 5.28
N ASP A 533 27.87 15.08 4.51
CA ASP A 533 28.02 13.71 4.02
C ASP A 533 29.05 12.89 4.84
N ASP A 534 29.77 13.54 5.76
CA ASP A 534 30.65 12.89 6.71
C ASP A 534 29.82 12.13 7.78
N PRO A 535 29.96 10.80 7.90
CA PRO A 535 29.25 10.03 8.92
C PRO A 535 29.79 10.28 10.34
N VAL A 536 30.87 11.03 10.52
CA VAL A 536 31.47 11.30 11.83
C VAL A 536 31.10 12.70 12.32
N HIS A 537 30.70 12.78 13.59
CA HIS A 537 30.44 14.06 14.27
C HIS A 537 31.00 14.09 15.69
N THR A 538 31.16 15.28 16.25
CA THR A 538 31.65 15.49 17.62
C THR A 538 30.80 16.54 18.34
N TYR A 539 30.04 16.10 19.35
CA TYR A 539 29.22 16.99 20.18
C TYR A 539 30.07 17.68 21.24
N ALA A 540 30.19 19.00 21.15
CA ALA A 540 30.98 19.79 22.10
C ALA A 540 30.28 20.02 23.45
N ALA A 541 28.95 20.01 23.46
CA ALA A 541 28.13 20.30 24.65
C ALA A 541 27.32 19.07 25.07
N VAL A 542 27.08 18.95 26.37
CA VAL A 542 26.17 17.94 26.89
C VAL A 542 24.74 18.20 26.40
N GLY A 543 24.00 17.16 26.05
CA GLY A 543 22.67 17.27 25.49
C GLY A 543 22.17 15.98 24.85
N THR A 544 20.90 15.97 24.48
CA THR A 544 20.28 14.93 23.67
C THR A 544 20.07 15.47 22.26
N TYR A 545 20.62 14.77 21.28
CA TYR A 545 20.62 15.16 19.88
C TYR A 545 19.89 14.12 19.04
N VAL A 546 19.17 14.57 18.01
CA VAL A 546 18.48 13.69 17.06
C VAL A 546 19.26 13.70 15.76
N VAL A 547 19.94 12.58 15.48
CA VAL A 547 20.65 12.39 14.22
C VAL A 547 19.64 11.96 13.15
N THR A 548 19.60 12.70 12.04
CA THR A 548 18.76 12.39 10.88
C THR A 548 19.65 11.98 9.70
N LEU A 549 19.44 10.77 9.20
CA LEU A 549 19.98 10.33 7.91
C LEU A 549 18.91 10.55 6.84
N THR A 550 19.26 11.27 5.78
CA THR A 550 18.48 11.34 4.54
C THR A 550 19.22 10.59 3.44
N VAL A 551 18.56 9.59 2.86
CA VAL A 551 19.05 8.77 1.74
C VAL A 551 18.37 9.23 0.48
N LYS A 552 19.12 9.33 -0.62
CA LYS A 552 18.58 9.56 -1.96
C LYS A 552 19.15 8.53 -2.92
N ASP A 553 18.30 7.87 -3.71
CA ASP A 553 18.74 6.94 -4.76
C ASP A 553 18.94 7.61 -6.12
N ASP A 554 19.44 6.86 -7.11
CA ASP A 554 19.70 7.34 -8.47
C ASP A 554 18.42 7.69 -9.27
N HIS A 555 17.23 7.48 -8.69
CA HIS A 555 15.93 7.86 -9.27
C HIS A 555 15.27 9.02 -8.49
N ASP A 556 16.08 9.79 -7.78
CA ASP A 556 15.67 10.95 -6.98
C ASP A 556 14.69 10.65 -5.83
N ARG A 557 14.51 9.38 -5.46
CA ARG A 557 13.62 9.01 -4.34
C ARG A 557 14.36 9.16 -3.02
N THR A 558 13.66 9.68 -2.02
CA THR A 558 14.26 9.98 -0.72
C THR A 558 13.59 9.23 0.43
N ALA A 559 14.38 8.81 1.41
CA ALA A 559 13.89 8.29 2.69
C ALA A 559 14.72 8.86 3.84
N ALA A 560 14.12 8.97 5.03
CA ALA A 560 14.79 9.45 6.22
C ALA A 560 14.72 8.43 7.37
N SER A 561 15.75 8.43 8.21
CA SER A 561 15.86 7.62 9.43
C SER A 561 16.41 8.50 10.56
N LEU A 562 15.90 8.30 11.78
CA LEU A 562 16.23 9.12 12.95
C LEU A 562 16.81 8.24 14.06
N GLN A 563 17.84 8.73 14.75
CA GLN A 563 18.44 8.09 15.91
C GLN A 563 18.82 9.12 16.97
N GLN A 564 18.39 8.91 18.22
CA GLN A 564 18.80 9.76 19.34
C GLN A 564 20.20 9.39 19.84
N VAL A 565 20.95 10.42 20.21
CA VAL A 565 22.26 10.35 20.87
C VAL A 565 22.25 11.22 22.11
N THR A 566 22.66 10.67 23.24
CA THR A 566 22.82 11.43 24.50
C THR A 566 24.30 11.61 24.80
N ALA A 567 24.73 12.86 24.92
CA ALA A 567 26.09 13.25 25.30
C ALA A 567 26.06 13.86 26.70
N GLY A 568 26.59 13.18 27.72
CA GLY A 568 26.49 13.64 29.12
C GLY A 568 27.72 13.35 29.98
N SER A 569 27.65 13.75 31.25
CA SER A 569 28.76 13.66 32.20
C SER A 569 28.53 12.59 33.27
N ALA A 570 29.61 12.00 33.80
CA ALA A 570 29.55 11.03 34.89
C ALA A 570 30.07 11.65 36.19
N PHE A 571 29.55 11.17 37.33
CA PHE A 571 29.99 11.61 38.64
C PHE A 571 31.29 10.92 39.04
N VAL A 572 32.26 11.70 39.50
CA VAL A 572 33.50 11.22 40.09
C VAL A 572 33.52 11.65 41.56
N PRO A 573 33.40 10.70 42.51
CA PRO A 573 33.54 11.02 43.92
C PRO A 573 35.00 11.38 44.25
N VAL A 574 35.19 12.36 45.13
CA VAL A 574 36.51 12.67 45.70
C VAL A 574 36.46 12.59 47.22
N PRO A 575 37.57 12.28 47.91
CA PRO A 575 37.62 12.44 49.37
C PRO A 575 37.22 13.87 49.74
N SER A 576 36.28 14.01 50.68
CA SER A 576 35.75 15.32 51.04
C SER A 576 36.86 16.26 51.48
N ALA A 577 36.94 17.46 50.89
CA ALA A 577 38.02 18.40 51.16
C ALA A 577 37.58 19.86 51.08
N ARG A 578 38.18 20.70 51.93
CA ARG A 578 37.84 22.12 52.07
C ARG A 578 38.40 22.95 50.91
N LEU A 579 37.51 23.48 50.07
CA LEU A 579 37.86 24.44 49.01
C LEU A 579 37.80 25.89 49.47
N LEU A 580 36.89 26.21 50.40
CA LEU A 580 36.71 27.57 50.94
C LEU A 580 36.51 27.54 52.45
N ASP A 581 37.24 28.39 53.17
CA ASP A 581 36.92 28.81 54.55
C ASP A 581 37.25 30.30 54.72
N THR A 582 36.21 31.14 54.74
CA THR A 582 36.38 32.59 54.84
C THR A 582 36.93 33.05 56.21
N ARG A 583 36.98 32.18 57.22
CA ARG A 583 37.55 32.50 58.54
C ARG A 583 39.07 32.43 58.53
N SER A 584 39.62 31.45 57.81
CA SER A 584 41.08 31.20 57.74
C SER A 584 41.74 31.77 56.49
N GLY A 585 40.94 32.19 55.50
CA GLY A 585 41.46 32.65 54.20
C GLY A 585 41.80 31.51 53.24
N ASN A 586 41.30 30.30 53.50
CA ASN A 586 41.45 29.19 52.57
C ASN A 586 40.50 29.40 51.38
N GLY A 587 41.03 29.37 50.16
CA GLY A 587 40.23 29.49 48.93
C GLY A 587 39.84 30.91 48.51
N ALA A 588 39.76 31.86 49.45
CA ALA A 588 39.51 33.28 49.24
C ALA A 588 40.12 34.12 50.38
N PRO A 589 40.34 35.45 50.24
CA PRO A 589 40.85 36.27 51.33
C PRO A 589 40.05 36.13 52.63
N ALA A 590 40.74 36.14 53.78
CA ALA A 590 40.09 36.02 55.09
C ALA A 590 39.17 37.22 55.36
N GLY A 591 37.94 36.94 55.79
CA GLY A 591 36.93 37.94 56.10
C GLY A 591 35.51 37.45 55.83
N SER A 592 34.56 37.83 56.68
CA SER A 592 33.15 37.52 56.48
C SER A 592 32.61 38.13 55.19
N VAL A 593 31.77 37.39 54.47
CA VAL A 593 31.12 37.87 53.24
C VAL A 593 30.07 38.90 53.62
N GLY A 594 30.28 40.16 53.20
CA GLY A 594 29.38 41.27 53.48
C GLY A 594 28.01 41.14 52.79
N PRO A 595 27.05 42.01 53.14
CA PRO A 595 25.73 42.04 52.51
C PRO A 595 25.85 42.17 50.99
N ARG A 596 25.12 41.35 50.24
CA ARG A 596 25.17 41.34 48.77
C ARG A 596 26.55 41.01 48.17
N GLY A 597 27.51 40.54 48.98
CA GLY A 597 28.86 40.17 48.54
C GLY A 597 28.90 38.85 47.76
N VAL A 598 29.94 38.68 46.95
CA VAL A 598 30.21 37.44 46.20
C VAL A 598 31.63 36.97 46.49
N VAL A 599 31.79 35.68 46.76
CA VAL A 599 33.09 35.01 46.85
C VAL A 599 33.26 34.10 45.65
N GLN A 600 34.35 34.27 44.91
CA GLN A 600 34.75 33.37 43.84
C GLN A 600 35.60 32.25 44.42
N VAL A 601 35.21 31.00 44.17
CA VAL A 601 35.86 29.80 44.67
C VAL A 601 36.48 29.05 43.49
N PRO A 602 37.82 29.03 43.36
CA PRO A 602 38.49 28.18 42.38
C PRO A 602 38.26 26.71 42.73
N VAL A 603 37.74 25.94 41.77
CA VAL A 603 37.39 24.53 41.98
C VAL A 603 38.26 23.58 41.17
N THR A 604 38.57 23.92 39.91
CA THR A 604 39.44 23.08 39.07
C THR A 604 40.89 23.14 39.54
N GLY A 605 41.61 22.02 39.39
CA GLY A 605 43.00 21.87 39.83
C GLY A 605 43.19 21.85 41.35
N ARG A 606 42.11 21.69 42.13
CA ARG A 606 42.14 21.72 43.61
C ARG A 606 41.39 20.53 44.20
N ALA A 607 41.86 20.05 45.35
CA ALA A 607 41.15 19.07 46.19
C ALA A 607 40.65 17.82 45.44
N GLY A 608 41.41 17.33 44.46
CA GLY A 608 41.08 16.15 43.65
C GLY A 608 40.24 16.44 42.40
N VAL A 609 39.80 17.68 42.17
CA VAL A 609 39.12 18.09 40.95
C VAL A 609 40.17 18.41 39.86
N PRO A 610 40.10 17.80 38.67
CA PRO A 610 41.02 18.07 37.56
C PRO A 610 41.09 19.53 37.15
N ALA A 611 42.23 19.94 36.58
CA ALA A 611 42.41 21.26 35.97
C ALA A 611 41.98 21.31 34.49
N ASN A 612 41.66 20.15 33.90
CA ASN A 612 41.26 20.04 32.50
C ASN A 612 39.84 20.63 32.33
N GLY A 613 39.57 21.27 31.18
CA GLY A 613 38.31 21.99 30.93
C GLY A 613 37.06 21.11 30.80
N HIS A 614 37.12 19.86 31.26
CA HIS A 614 36.08 18.85 31.08
C HIS A 614 35.20 18.67 32.32
N VAL A 615 35.48 19.40 33.41
CA VAL A 615 34.61 19.43 34.60
C VAL A 615 33.39 20.29 34.32
N THR A 616 32.21 19.67 34.26
CA THR A 616 30.94 20.34 33.94
C THR A 616 30.26 20.91 35.19
N ALA A 617 30.40 20.24 36.34
CA ALA A 617 29.83 20.68 37.61
C ALA A 617 30.61 20.11 38.81
N VAL A 618 30.48 20.73 39.98
CA VAL A 618 30.99 20.23 41.26
C VAL A 618 29.87 20.06 42.27
N LEU A 619 29.90 18.98 43.03
CA LEU A 619 29.02 18.77 44.18
C LEU A 619 29.74 19.29 45.43
N LEU A 620 29.16 20.31 46.06
CA LEU A 620 29.72 20.99 47.23
C LEU A 620 28.81 20.81 48.43
N ASN A 621 29.38 20.63 49.61
CA ASN A 621 28.70 20.89 50.88
C ASN A 621 29.02 22.32 51.32
N ILE A 622 28.04 23.22 51.26
CA ILE A 622 28.21 24.63 51.64
C ILE A 622 27.71 24.81 53.06
N THR A 623 28.54 25.41 53.93
CA THR A 623 28.19 25.72 55.31
C THR A 623 28.20 27.23 55.53
N ALA A 624 27.11 27.77 56.05
CA ALA A 624 27.03 29.12 56.60
C ALA A 624 27.24 29.04 58.12
N THR A 625 28.13 29.87 58.65
CA THR A 625 28.37 29.97 60.10
C THR A 625 28.52 31.43 60.52
N GLU A 626 28.21 31.70 61.78
CA GLU A 626 28.25 33.06 62.36
C GLU A 626 27.49 34.14 61.55
N PRO A 627 26.31 33.87 60.95
CA PRO A 627 25.55 34.90 60.25
C PRO A 627 25.01 35.94 61.24
N THR A 628 25.09 37.21 60.86
CA THR A 628 24.60 38.33 61.70
C THR A 628 23.13 38.65 61.52
N THR A 629 22.54 38.28 60.38
CA THR A 629 21.11 38.38 60.09
C THR A 629 20.67 37.12 59.36
N GLY A 630 19.37 36.85 59.33
CA GLY A 630 18.84 35.83 58.42
C GLY A 630 19.06 36.19 56.95
N GLY A 631 19.16 35.17 56.09
CA GLY A 631 19.40 35.33 54.66
C GLY A 631 19.65 34.01 53.94
N PHE A 632 20.26 34.09 52.76
CA PHE A 632 20.55 32.94 51.92
C PHE A 632 21.89 33.06 51.18
N VAL A 633 22.41 31.93 50.71
CA VAL A 633 23.50 31.83 49.75
C VAL A 633 22.95 31.39 48.40
N THR A 634 23.40 32.01 47.31
CA THR A 634 23.22 31.50 45.94
C THR A 634 24.56 31.05 45.39
N ALA A 635 24.67 29.77 45.05
CA ALA A 635 25.83 29.20 44.37
C ALA A 635 25.55 29.09 42.86
N TYR A 636 26.50 29.50 42.03
CA TYR A 636 26.34 29.52 40.57
C TYR A 636 27.68 29.49 39.84
N SER A 637 27.62 29.27 38.53
CA SER A 637 28.80 29.18 37.66
C SER A 637 29.59 30.50 37.62
N GLY A 638 30.91 30.41 37.81
CA GLY A 638 31.82 31.56 37.73
C GLY A 638 31.70 32.30 36.39
N GLY A 639 31.72 33.64 36.42
CA GLY A 639 31.64 34.46 35.20
C GLY A 639 30.26 34.52 34.54
N THR A 640 29.22 33.90 35.12
CA THR A 640 27.84 33.93 34.59
C THR A 640 26.92 34.86 35.38
N SER A 641 25.71 35.11 34.85
CA SER A 641 24.67 35.83 35.56
C SER A 641 24.12 35.01 36.74
N ARG A 642 24.01 35.63 37.91
CA ARG A 642 23.47 34.99 39.12
C ARG A 642 22.00 34.56 38.91
N PRO A 643 21.64 33.29 39.20
CA PRO A 643 20.25 32.85 39.20
C PRO A 643 19.48 33.44 40.40
N THR A 644 18.16 33.36 40.36
CA THR A 644 17.28 33.80 41.46
C THR A 644 17.09 32.72 42.54
N ALA A 645 17.58 31.50 42.30
CA ALA A 645 17.51 30.37 43.22
C ALA A 645 18.43 30.56 44.44
N SER A 646 17.96 30.14 45.61
CA SER A 646 18.76 30.06 46.84
C SER A 646 19.29 28.64 47.02
N SER A 647 20.57 28.49 47.34
CA SER A 647 21.24 27.22 47.56
C SER A 647 21.30 26.81 49.03
N LEU A 648 21.37 27.78 49.96
CA LEU A 648 21.39 27.54 51.41
C LEU A 648 20.70 28.71 52.13
N ASN A 649 19.80 28.43 53.08
CA ASN A 649 19.10 29.45 53.86
C ASN A 649 19.49 29.34 55.34
N PHE A 650 19.64 30.47 56.02
CA PHE A 650 20.10 30.53 57.40
C PHE A 650 19.44 31.68 58.19
N THR A 651 19.39 31.52 59.51
CA THR A 651 18.97 32.54 60.47
C THR A 651 20.17 33.09 61.25
N ALA A 652 20.00 34.22 61.96
CA ALA A 652 21.12 34.84 62.70
C ALA A 652 21.69 33.88 63.77
N GLY A 653 23.02 33.80 63.86
CA GLY A 653 23.75 32.92 64.78
C GLY A 653 23.75 31.42 64.40
N GLN A 654 23.02 31.02 63.35
CA GLN A 654 22.90 29.62 62.97
C GLN A 654 24.12 29.11 62.20
N THR A 655 24.62 27.93 62.57
CA THR A 655 25.52 27.14 61.72
C THR A 655 24.70 26.07 61.00
N VAL A 656 24.66 26.11 59.66
CA VAL A 656 23.85 25.20 58.84
C VAL A 656 24.57 24.89 57.53
N ALA A 657 24.36 23.68 57.00
CA ALA A 657 24.97 23.22 55.76
C ALA A 657 23.91 22.64 54.80
N ASN A 658 24.18 22.71 53.50
CA ASN A 658 23.41 22.03 52.45
C ASN A 658 24.34 21.54 51.35
N ALA A 659 24.06 20.36 50.81
CA ALA A 659 24.67 19.89 49.57
C ALA A 659 24.11 20.68 48.37
N VAL A 660 24.98 21.09 47.46
CA VAL A 660 24.62 21.92 46.30
C VAL A 660 25.47 21.49 45.11
N LEU A 661 24.81 21.17 44.00
CA LEU A 661 25.47 20.98 42.73
C LEU A 661 25.65 22.34 42.04
N VAL A 662 26.87 22.65 41.59
CA VAL A 662 27.18 23.94 40.98
C VAL A 662 27.90 23.72 39.65
N PRO A 663 27.35 24.17 38.50
CA PRO A 663 28.07 24.15 37.24
C PRO A 663 29.37 24.96 37.34
N VAL A 664 30.45 24.47 36.74
CA VAL A 664 31.75 25.16 36.76
C VAL A 664 31.79 26.21 35.65
N GLY A 665 32.33 27.40 35.96
CA GLY A 665 32.52 28.47 34.97
C GLY A 665 33.63 28.15 33.97
N PRO A 666 33.64 28.79 32.79
CA PRO A 666 34.76 28.68 31.84
C PRO A 666 36.12 29.05 32.45
N ASP A 667 36.12 29.81 33.55
CA ASP A 667 37.30 30.20 34.32
C ASP A 667 37.71 29.18 35.41
N GLY A 668 37.03 28.02 35.48
CA GLY A 668 37.31 26.96 36.45
C GLY A 668 36.82 27.25 37.87
N LYS A 669 35.90 28.22 38.04
CA LYS A 669 35.42 28.68 39.36
C LYS A 669 33.92 28.52 39.52
N VAL A 670 33.50 28.61 40.78
CA VAL A 670 32.10 28.83 41.17
C VAL A 670 31.98 30.10 42.01
N ALA A 671 30.81 30.72 42.04
CA ALA A 671 30.53 31.93 42.78
C ALA A 671 29.52 31.67 43.91
N LEU A 672 29.82 32.15 45.11
CA LEU A 672 28.92 32.11 46.28
C LEU A 672 28.48 33.53 46.65
N TYR A 673 27.20 33.82 46.47
CA TYR A 673 26.60 35.12 46.74
C TYR A 673 25.88 35.14 48.10
N ASN A 674 26.15 36.13 48.95
CA ASN A 674 25.43 36.39 50.18
C ASN A 674 24.20 37.29 49.94
N GLY A 675 23.00 36.71 50.04
CA GLY A 675 21.72 37.41 49.93
C GLY A 675 21.24 38.11 51.20
N ALA A 676 21.95 37.97 52.33
CA ALA A 676 21.57 38.56 53.61
C ALA A 676 21.81 40.08 53.65
N GLY A 677 21.06 40.76 54.55
CA GLY A 677 21.32 42.16 54.92
C GLY A 677 22.53 42.35 55.84
N GLY A 678 23.08 41.27 56.39
CA GLY A 678 24.26 41.22 57.25
C GLY A 678 25.41 40.39 56.67
N ARG A 679 26.48 40.25 57.46
CA ARG A 679 27.65 39.41 57.13
C ARG A 679 27.45 37.95 57.51
N VAL A 680 28.15 37.05 56.84
CA VAL A 680 28.18 35.60 57.09
C VAL A 680 29.57 35.01 56.79
N GLN A 681 29.99 33.98 57.52
CA GLN A 681 31.16 33.17 57.14
C GLN A 681 30.73 31.99 56.29
N LEU A 682 31.43 31.75 55.17
CA LEU A 682 31.13 30.69 54.22
C LEU A 682 32.27 29.67 54.16
N LEU A 683 31.84 28.42 54.19
CA LEU A 683 32.66 27.23 54.10
C LEU A 683 32.15 26.40 52.91
N ALA A 684 33.04 25.87 52.08
CA ALA A 684 32.67 24.95 51.00
C ALA A 684 33.62 23.76 50.95
N ASP A 685 33.06 22.56 51.04
CA ASP A 685 33.77 21.29 50.90
C ASP A 685 33.36 20.60 49.60
N VAL A 686 34.30 20.18 48.77
CA VAL A 686 33.99 19.36 47.58
C VAL A 686 33.83 17.90 47.99
N VAL A 687 32.80 17.25 47.46
CA VAL A 687 32.53 15.81 47.69
C VAL A 687 32.62 14.98 46.40
N GLY A 688 32.57 15.66 45.25
CA GLY A 688 32.73 15.05 43.94
C GLY A 688 32.54 16.08 42.83
N TYR A 689 32.79 15.66 41.61
CA TYR A 689 32.62 16.48 40.42
C TYR A 689 31.99 15.67 39.29
N TYR A 690 31.38 16.34 38.34
CA TYR A 690 30.90 15.76 37.10
C TYR A 690 31.88 16.14 35.99
N ALA A 691 32.34 15.15 35.26
CA ALA A 691 33.26 15.33 34.14
C ALA A 691 33.01 14.30 33.04
N ASP A 692 33.79 14.41 31.97
CA ASP A 692 33.86 13.41 30.93
C ASP A 692 34.27 12.03 31.47
N VAL A 693 33.72 10.98 30.84
CA VAL A 693 33.83 9.58 31.28
C VAL A 693 35.20 8.95 30.97
N VAL A 694 36.13 9.69 30.34
CA VAL A 694 37.32 9.08 29.71
C VAL A 694 38.26 8.46 30.74
N GLY A 695 38.39 7.13 30.66
CA GLY A 695 39.47 6.36 31.29
C GLY A 695 39.50 6.39 32.82
N ASN A 696 38.48 6.96 33.47
CA ASN A 696 38.39 6.99 34.93
C ASN A 696 37.42 5.91 35.41
N PRO A 697 37.91 4.74 35.87
CA PRO A 697 37.06 3.68 36.43
C PRO A 697 36.35 4.11 37.73
N ALA A 698 36.70 5.27 38.30
CA ALA A 698 35.99 5.87 39.41
C ALA A 698 34.79 6.75 38.98
N SER A 699 34.60 7.00 37.68
CA SER A 699 33.42 7.69 37.18
C SER A 699 32.20 6.77 37.18
N GLY A 700 31.04 7.29 37.58
CA GLY A 700 29.79 6.55 37.59
C GLY A 700 28.64 7.36 37.01
N GLY A 701 27.89 6.74 36.11
CA GLY A 701 26.55 7.19 35.76
C GLY A 701 25.57 6.89 36.89
N PHE A 702 24.48 7.63 36.94
CA PHE A 702 23.44 7.43 37.93
C PHE A 702 22.75 6.08 37.71
N HIS A 703 22.54 5.36 38.80
CA HIS A 703 21.75 4.14 38.80
C HIS A 703 20.50 4.35 39.64
N SER A 704 19.34 4.36 38.96
CA SER A 704 18.05 4.41 39.64
C SER A 704 17.84 3.14 40.45
N LEU A 705 17.35 3.28 41.67
CA LEU A 705 17.07 2.13 42.53
C LEU A 705 15.72 1.50 42.13
N PRO A 706 15.53 0.19 42.35
CA PRO A 706 14.30 -0.53 41.96
C PRO A 706 13.04 -0.10 42.74
N SER A 707 13.22 0.64 43.84
CA SER A 707 12.17 1.20 44.66
C SER A 707 11.89 2.63 44.19
N ALA A 708 10.63 2.96 43.91
CA ALA A 708 10.19 4.24 43.36
C ALA A 708 10.40 5.48 44.28
N GLY A 709 11.29 5.38 45.27
CA GLY A 709 11.72 6.43 46.18
C GLY A 709 12.78 5.94 47.18
N PRO A 710 13.20 6.78 48.14
CA PRO A 710 14.33 6.50 49.02
C PRO A 710 14.08 5.35 50.00
N VAL A 711 15.12 4.54 50.27
CA VAL A 711 15.03 3.33 51.13
C VAL A 711 15.82 3.51 52.42
N ARG A 712 15.21 3.22 53.57
CA ARG A 712 15.89 3.28 54.88
C ARG A 712 16.91 2.15 55.02
N LEU A 713 18.20 2.49 55.12
CA LEU A 713 19.27 1.52 55.39
C LEU A 713 19.69 1.50 56.85
N LEU A 714 19.54 2.62 57.57
CA LEU A 714 20.00 2.75 58.95
C LEU A 714 19.04 3.61 59.77
N ASP A 715 18.73 3.17 60.99
CA ASP A 715 18.03 3.94 62.02
C ASP A 715 18.43 3.43 63.42
N THR A 716 19.24 4.22 64.12
CA THR A 716 19.76 3.79 65.43
C THR A 716 18.71 3.87 66.55
N ARG A 717 17.50 4.38 66.30
CA ARG A 717 16.41 4.42 67.29
C ARG A 717 15.73 3.07 67.45
N ASN A 718 15.62 2.32 66.35
CA ASN A 718 14.94 1.02 66.32
C ASN A 718 15.89 -0.16 66.07
N GLY A 719 17.15 0.10 65.66
CA GLY A 719 18.15 -0.93 65.42
C GLY A 719 18.24 -1.40 63.96
N THR A 720 17.61 -0.69 63.02
CA THR A 720 17.76 -0.98 61.58
C THR A 720 19.19 -0.63 61.14
N GLY A 721 19.92 -1.59 60.57
CA GLY A 721 21.25 -1.39 59.97
C GLY A 721 22.39 -1.03 60.93
N ALA A 722 22.10 -0.83 62.22
CA ALA A 722 23.04 -0.48 63.27
C ALA A 722 22.51 -0.90 64.66
N PRO A 723 23.36 -1.06 65.68
CA PRO A 723 22.89 -1.30 67.05
C PRO A 723 21.93 -0.19 67.53
N LYS A 724 20.87 -0.58 68.23
CA LYS A 724 19.91 0.36 68.83
C LYS A 724 20.57 1.18 69.94
N GLY A 725 20.59 2.49 69.80
CA GLY A 725 21.16 3.44 70.76
C GLY A 725 21.68 4.72 70.13
N LYS A 726 21.91 5.75 70.96
CA LYS A 726 22.57 6.99 70.51
C LYS A 726 24.03 6.70 70.25
N LEU A 727 24.55 7.21 69.14
CA LEU A 727 25.98 7.21 68.85
C LEU A 727 26.63 8.28 69.72
N GLY A 728 27.49 7.88 70.66
CA GLY A 728 28.20 8.80 71.56
C GLY A 728 29.32 9.59 70.88
N PRO A 729 30.03 10.47 71.63
CA PRO A 729 31.17 11.22 71.11
C PRO A 729 32.26 10.29 70.56
N GLY A 730 32.76 10.56 69.37
CA GLY A 730 33.75 9.73 68.68
C GLY A 730 33.21 8.40 68.14
N GLY A 731 31.91 8.13 68.28
CA GLY A 731 31.29 6.87 67.85
C GLY A 731 31.28 6.72 66.33
N THR A 732 31.33 5.46 65.86
CA THR A 732 31.26 5.13 64.43
C THR A 732 30.21 4.05 64.14
N VAL A 733 29.66 4.08 62.93
CA VAL A 733 28.82 3.02 62.37
C VAL A 733 29.27 2.71 60.94
N ARG A 734 29.46 1.42 60.61
CA ARG A 734 29.72 0.97 59.24
C ARG A 734 28.42 0.54 58.60
N LEU A 735 27.94 1.31 57.63
CA LEU A 735 26.71 1.04 56.90
C LEU A 735 27.02 0.21 55.64
N LYS A 736 26.47 -1.00 55.54
CA LYS A 736 26.59 -1.80 54.31
C LYS A 736 25.69 -1.22 53.22
N VAL A 737 26.26 -0.92 52.06
CA VAL A 737 25.52 -0.28 50.94
C VAL A 737 25.55 -1.11 49.66
N ARG A 738 26.69 -1.70 49.24
CA ARG A 738 26.73 -2.58 48.06
C ARG A 738 25.88 -3.82 48.28
N GLY A 739 25.02 -4.13 47.31
CA GLY A 739 24.08 -5.26 47.37
C GLY A 739 22.87 -5.02 48.28
N ALA A 740 22.77 -3.86 48.93
CA ALA A 740 21.61 -3.49 49.74
C ALA A 740 20.62 -2.66 48.90
N ALA A 741 19.31 -2.91 49.06
CA ALA A 741 18.24 -2.09 48.49
C ALA A 741 18.38 -1.76 46.98
N GLY A 742 18.95 -2.69 46.20
CA GLY A 742 19.13 -2.54 44.75
C GLY A 742 20.43 -1.84 44.32
N VAL A 743 21.32 -1.47 45.24
CA VAL A 743 22.65 -0.93 44.90
C VAL A 743 23.51 -2.03 44.26
N PRO A 744 24.01 -1.86 43.02
CA PRO A 744 24.82 -2.87 42.35
C PRO A 744 26.14 -3.15 43.06
N ALA A 745 26.66 -4.37 42.89
CA ALA A 745 27.95 -4.77 43.47
C ALA A 745 29.14 -3.92 42.95
N GLY A 746 29.03 -3.40 41.72
CA GLY A 746 30.01 -2.51 41.09
C GLY A 746 29.87 -1.03 41.44
N ALA A 747 28.92 -0.64 42.31
CA ALA A 747 28.70 0.77 42.63
C ALA A 747 29.92 1.44 43.25
N ASN A 748 30.24 2.65 42.79
CA ASN A 748 31.41 3.43 43.23
C ASN A 748 31.05 4.47 44.31
N ALA A 749 29.81 4.99 44.31
CA ALA A 749 29.28 5.93 45.28
C ALA A 749 27.78 5.70 45.53
N VAL A 750 27.29 6.17 46.68
CA VAL A 750 25.86 6.24 47.00
C VAL A 750 25.48 7.63 47.48
N THR A 751 24.24 8.04 47.19
CA THR A 751 23.62 9.24 47.75
C THR A 751 22.67 8.83 48.87
N LEU A 752 22.86 9.40 50.05
CA LEU A 752 22.06 9.18 51.25
C LEU A 752 21.46 10.51 51.71
N ASN A 753 20.24 10.51 52.21
CA ASN A 753 19.77 11.56 53.11
C ASN A 753 20.11 11.13 54.55
N LEU A 754 21.02 11.87 55.19
CA LEU A 754 21.48 11.58 56.55
C LEU A 754 20.75 12.51 57.53
N THR A 755 20.07 11.94 58.52
CA THR A 755 19.33 12.69 59.54
C THR A 755 19.91 12.45 60.93
N ALA A 756 20.18 13.54 61.64
CA ALA A 756 20.49 13.56 63.06
C ALA A 756 19.24 13.95 63.84
N THR A 757 18.92 13.19 64.88
CA THR A 757 17.74 13.44 65.73
C THR A 757 18.03 13.10 67.19
N GLU A 758 17.20 13.63 68.09
CA GLU A 758 17.24 13.37 69.54
C GLU A 758 18.62 13.57 70.18
N SER A 759 19.37 14.55 69.67
CA SER A 759 20.74 14.85 70.10
C SER A 759 20.79 15.37 71.55
N VAL A 760 21.76 14.85 72.30
CA VAL A 760 22.14 15.30 73.65
C VAL A 760 23.55 15.88 73.56
N GLY A 761 23.62 17.20 73.29
CA GLY A 761 24.84 17.93 72.93
C GLY A 761 24.87 18.32 71.44
N GLY A 762 25.54 19.43 71.13
CA GLY A 762 25.81 19.84 69.74
C GLY A 762 27.06 19.17 69.19
N GLY A 763 27.13 19.00 67.87
CA GLY A 763 28.23 18.34 67.19
C GLY A 763 28.00 18.24 65.68
N PHE A 764 28.78 17.39 65.02
CA PHE A 764 28.57 17.08 63.61
C PHE A 764 28.78 15.58 63.32
N VAL A 765 28.15 15.15 62.23
CA VAL A 765 28.31 13.83 61.65
C VAL A 765 29.09 13.95 60.35
N SER A 766 29.96 12.98 60.09
CA SER A 766 30.68 12.86 58.82
C SER A 766 30.47 11.50 58.19
N ALA A 767 30.35 11.47 56.87
CA ALA A 767 30.27 10.25 56.07
C ALA A 767 31.50 10.12 55.16
N ALA A 768 32.16 8.96 55.17
CA ALA A 768 33.39 8.73 54.41
C ALA A 768 33.58 7.28 53.94
N PRO A 769 34.39 7.03 52.89
CA PRO A 769 34.77 5.69 52.43
C PRO A 769 35.88 5.03 53.28
N THR A 770 36.37 5.70 54.33
CA THR A 770 37.57 5.30 55.09
C THR A 770 37.23 4.74 56.46
N SER A 771 38.16 4.01 57.07
CA SER A 771 38.11 3.63 58.49
C SER A 771 38.53 4.77 59.44
N ILE A 772 39.14 5.82 58.91
CA ILE A 772 39.58 7.01 59.65
C ILE A 772 38.48 8.08 59.56
N PRO A 773 38.02 8.64 60.69
CA PRO A 773 37.09 9.77 60.71
C PRO A 773 37.62 10.99 59.93
N PRO A 774 36.85 11.56 58.98
CA PRO A 774 37.26 12.77 58.28
C PRO A 774 37.14 14.01 59.17
N THR A 775 37.88 15.08 58.82
CA THR A 775 37.87 16.37 59.55
C THR A 775 36.80 17.35 59.03
N THR A 776 36.07 16.98 57.99
CA THR A 776 34.96 17.73 57.39
C THR A 776 33.62 17.29 58.00
N SER A 777 32.65 18.20 58.06
CA SER A 777 31.29 17.85 58.50
C SER A 777 30.38 17.59 57.31
N SER A 778 29.59 16.52 57.38
CA SER A 778 28.52 16.22 56.42
C SER A 778 27.16 16.77 56.90
N LEU A 779 26.95 16.82 58.21
CA LEU A 779 25.73 17.31 58.84
C LEU A 779 26.07 17.93 60.20
N ASN A 780 25.61 19.14 60.49
CA ASN A 780 25.84 19.81 61.78
C ASN A 780 24.53 19.86 62.57
N PHE A 781 24.58 19.58 63.88
CA PHE A 781 23.39 19.53 64.73
C PHE A 781 23.64 20.20 66.10
N SER A 782 22.60 20.82 66.65
CA SER A 782 22.54 21.31 68.03
C SER A 782 21.70 20.38 68.91
N THR A 783 21.74 20.57 70.23
CA THR A 783 20.94 19.79 71.20
C THR A 783 19.44 19.83 70.85
N GLY A 784 18.80 18.65 70.78
CA GLY A 784 17.38 18.50 70.47
C GLY A 784 16.97 18.78 69.03
N GLN A 785 17.91 19.14 68.15
CA GLN A 785 17.62 19.47 66.76
C GLN A 785 17.36 18.20 65.92
N ILE A 786 16.33 18.25 65.08
CA ILE A 786 16.13 17.31 63.96
C ILE A 786 16.62 18.01 62.70
N VAL A 787 17.65 17.46 62.06
CA VAL A 787 18.27 18.07 60.88
C VAL A 787 18.73 16.97 59.94
N SER A 788 18.55 17.20 58.64
CA SER A 788 18.97 16.27 57.58
C SER A 788 19.79 16.99 56.51
N ASN A 789 20.71 16.28 55.88
CA ASN A 789 21.46 16.76 54.72
C ASN A 789 21.69 15.60 53.75
N GLN A 790 21.63 15.87 52.45
CA GLN A 790 22.03 14.90 51.44
C GLN A 790 23.55 14.77 51.44
N VAL A 791 24.04 13.53 51.38
CA VAL A 791 25.46 13.20 51.31
C VAL A 791 25.68 12.21 50.18
N THR A 792 26.58 12.53 49.26
CA THR A 792 27.09 11.56 48.28
C THR A 792 28.44 11.09 48.73
N VAL A 793 28.57 9.77 48.92
CA VAL A 793 29.73 9.17 49.58
C VAL A 793 30.29 8.05 48.71
N PRO A 794 31.60 8.08 48.39
CA PRO A 794 32.25 6.92 47.79
C PRO A 794 32.11 5.69 48.69
N ILE A 795 32.01 4.51 48.08
CA ILE A 795 31.88 3.25 48.78
C ILE A 795 33.26 2.63 49.01
N ALA A 796 33.54 2.22 50.24
CA ALA A 796 34.78 1.51 50.57
C ALA A 796 34.89 0.17 49.83
N ALA A 797 36.09 -0.39 49.73
CA ALA A 797 36.32 -1.67 49.06
C ALA A 797 35.50 -2.83 49.66
N ASP A 798 35.21 -2.80 50.97
CA ASP A 798 34.36 -3.77 51.67
C ASP A 798 32.84 -3.59 51.39
N GLY A 799 32.47 -2.58 50.59
CA GLY A 799 31.10 -2.25 50.24
C GLY A 799 30.34 -1.48 51.32
N THR A 800 31.04 -0.84 52.26
CA THR A 800 30.45 -0.04 53.34
C THR A 800 30.75 1.45 53.22
N VAL A 801 29.99 2.26 53.96
CA VAL A 801 30.23 3.68 54.24
C VAL A 801 30.39 3.85 55.75
N LEU A 802 31.39 4.62 56.19
CA LEU A 802 31.58 4.96 57.61
C LEU A 802 30.79 6.23 57.95
N LEU A 803 29.95 6.16 58.97
CA LEU A 803 29.33 7.32 59.63
C LEU A 803 30.04 7.56 60.97
N TYR A 804 30.55 8.77 61.18
CA TYR A 804 31.27 9.17 62.38
C TYR A 804 30.55 10.31 63.09
N ASN A 805 30.34 10.20 64.40
CA ASN A 805 29.85 11.28 65.23
C ASN A 805 31.00 11.91 66.02
N GLN A 806 31.19 13.23 65.88
CA GLN A 806 32.33 13.91 66.50
C GLN A 806 32.12 14.17 68.01
N SER A 807 30.93 14.63 68.42
CA SER A 807 30.62 14.97 69.81
C SER A 807 29.12 14.89 70.09
N GLY A 808 28.75 14.98 71.38
CA GLY A 808 27.38 14.73 71.84
C GLY A 808 26.93 13.28 71.63
N GLY A 809 25.73 12.94 72.10
CA GLY A 809 25.05 11.69 71.77
C GLY A 809 23.93 11.93 70.76
N VAL A 810 23.88 11.20 69.66
CA VAL A 810 22.89 11.46 68.58
C VAL A 810 22.30 10.17 67.99
N HIS A 811 21.02 10.20 67.61
CA HIS A 811 20.45 9.17 66.77
C HIS A 811 20.67 9.51 65.29
N LEU A 812 21.08 8.51 64.52
CA LEU A 812 21.31 8.65 63.08
C LEU A 812 20.30 7.83 62.30
N ILE A 813 19.82 8.41 61.20
CA ILE A 813 19.00 7.74 60.18
C ILE A 813 19.67 7.98 58.83
N ALA A 814 19.85 6.93 58.02
CA ALA A 814 20.34 7.06 56.66
C ALA A 814 19.36 6.42 55.66
N ASP A 815 18.79 7.26 54.81
CA ASP A 815 17.85 6.87 53.76
C ASP A 815 18.56 6.97 52.39
N LEU A 816 18.70 5.85 51.68
CA LEU A 816 19.36 5.74 50.39
C LEU A 816 18.49 6.33 49.27
N GLN A 817 19.03 7.29 48.51
CA GLN A 817 18.35 7.98 47.41
C GLN A 817 18.84 7.53 46.03
N GLY A 818 20.05 6.98 45.91
CA GLY A 818 20.58 6.53 44.62
C GLY A 818 22.01 6.00 44.71
N ALA A 819 22.49 5.40 43.62
CA ALA A 819 23.86 4.91 43.48
C ALA A 819 24.49 5.41 42.18
N PHE A 820 25.82 5.37 42.12
CA PHE A 820 26.60 5.63 40.92
C PHE A 820 27.35 4.36 40.53
N VAL A 821 27.28 4.00 39.24
CA VAL A 821 27.89 2.79 38.66
C VAL A 821 28.59 3.13 37.36
N ASP A 822 29.58 2.34 36.97
CA ASP A 822 30.25 2.48 35.67
C ASP A 822 29.20 2.60 34.54
N PRO A 823 29.25 3.64 33.69
CA PRO A 823 28.34 3.80 32.56
C PRO A 823 28.28 2.57 31.64
N ALA A 824 29.38 1.83 31.48
CA ALA A 824 29.41 0.58 30.72
C ALA A 824 28.58 -0.55 31.36
N GLN A 825 28.22 -0.42 32.64
CA GLN A 825 27.38 -1.35 33.40
C GLN A 825 25.93 -0.84 33.57
N GLY A 826 25.51 0.16 32.78
CA GLY A 826 24.15 0.70 32.81
C GLY A 826 23.95 1.85 33.80
N GLY A 827 24.98 2.68 33.98
CA GLY A 827 24.86 3.96 34.67
C GLY A 827 24.48 5.07 33.68
N ASP A 828 23.38 5.76 33.96
CA ASP A 828 22.85 6.80 33.09
C ASP A 828 23.66 8.10 33.23
N PRO A 829 23.92 8.83 32.13
CA PRO A 829 24.63 10.10 32.18
C PRO A 829 23.81 11.20 32.88
N PHE A 830 24.52 12.09 33.58
CA PHE A 830 23.91 13.25 34.24
C PHE A 830 24.15 14.55 33.46
N MET A 831 23.11 15.37 33.40
CA MET A 831 23.06 16.67 32.72
C MET A 831 22.87 17.79 33.76
N PRO A 832 23.94 18.52 34.14
CA PRO A 832 23.80 19.70 34.98
C PRO A 832 23.08 20.81 34.22
N THR A 833 22.23 21.55 34.92
CA THR A 833 21.51 22.71 34.37
C THR A 833 21.83 23.96 35.18
N THR A 834 21.61 25.13 34.59
CA THR A 834 21.56 26.36 35.40
C THR A 834 20.33 26.28 36.31
N PRO A 835 20.47 26.51 37.63
CA PRO A 835 19.35 26.39 38.56
C PRO A 835 18.12 27.18 38.11
N SER A 836 16.98 26.51 37.99
CA SER A 836 15.71 27.10 37.53
C SER A 836 14.55 26.73 38.43
N ARG A 837 13.64 27.68 38.67
CA ARG A 837 12.47 27.48 39.54
C ARG A 837 11.41 26.66 38.82
N LEU A 838 11.07 25.49 39.36
CA LEU A 838 9.93 24.69 38.91
C LEU A 838 8.65 25.09 39.65
N VAL A 839 8.76 25.24 40.97
CA VAL A 839 7.63 25.53 41.87
C VAL A 839 8.05 26.57 42.91
N ASP A 840 7.15 27.51 43.19
CA ASP A 840 7.21 28.37 44.37
C ASP A 840 5.78 28.65 44.86
N THR A 841 5.38 27.97 45.93
CA THR A 841 3.99 28.09 46.40
C THR A 841 3.67 29.44 47.04
N ARG A 842 4.68 30.27 47.32
CA ARG A 842 4.49 31.60 47.92
C ARG A 842 3.92 32.59 46.91
N ASP A 843 4.35 32.48 45.65
CA ASP A 843 3.94 33.38 44.58
C ASP A 843 3.01 32.74 43.54
N GLY A 844 2.95 31.42 43.47
CA GLY A 844 2.09 30.66 42.54
C GLY A 844 2.85 30.05 41.36
N THR A 845 4.17 30.20 41.29
CA THR A 845 5.01 29.56 40.27
C THR A 845 4.82 28.04 40.32
N GLY A 846 4.59 27.42 39.16
CA GLY A 846 4.28 25.99 39.07
C GLY A 846 2.80 25.64 39.25
N GLY A 847 1.91 26.63 39.42
CA GLY A 847 0.45 26.45 39.31
C GLY A 847 -0.31 26.32 40.63
N TYR A 848 0.38 26.31 41.77
CA TYR A 848 -0.24 26.27 43.10
C TYR A 848 0.26 27.44 43.97
N LYS A 849 -0.66 28.14 44.63
CA LYS A 849 -0.34 29.25 45.55
C LYS A 849 -0.96 29.01 46.93
N GLY A 850 -0.11 29.02 47.96
CA GLY A 850 -0.45 28.80 49.36
C GLY A 850 0.39 27.69 49.99
N ASN A 851 0.32 27.54 51.30
CA ASN A 851 1.03 26.46 51.99
C ASN A 851 0.43 25.09 51.64
N LEU A 852 1.28 24.06 51.69
CA LEU A 852 0.84 22.66 51.71
C LEU A 852 0.66 22.23 53.17
N GLY A 853 -0.48 21.61 53.48
CA GLY A 853 -0.78 21.08 54.79
C GLY A 853 -0.64 19.56 54.88
N ALA A 854 -0.63 19.03 56.10
CA ALA A 854 -0.47 17.60 56.36
C ALA A 854 -1.37 16.72 55.49
N GLY A 855 -0.78 15.69 54.88
CA GLY A 855 -1.43 14.76 53.95
C GLY A 855 -1.55 15.25 52.50
N SER A 856 -1.06 16.46 52.18
CA SER A 856 -1.12 16.99 50.81
C SER A 856 0.04 16.47 49.95
N THR A 857 -0.25 16.23 48.68
CA THR A 857 0.73 15.89 47.64
C THR A 857 0.63 16.88 46.49
N MET A 858 1.78 17.32 45.99
CA MET A 858 1.90 18.14 44.79
C MET A 858 2.64 17.36 43.70
N ARG A 859 2.02 17.28 42.53
CA ARG A 859 2.61 16.75 41.31
C ARG A 859 3.39 17.84 40.58
N ILE A 860 4.63 17.55 40.21
CA ILE A 860 5.55 18.49 39.57
C ILE A 860 6.00 17.92 38.22
N ARG A 861 5.81 18.70 37.16
CA ARG A 861 6.32 18.39 35.82
C ARG A 861 7.73 18.93 35.67
N VAL A 862 8.62 18.14 35.06
CA VAL A 862 9.95 18.61 34.66
C VAL A 862 9.93 18.93 33.16
N PRO A 863 10.02 20.21 32.75
CA PRO A 863 10.03 20.58 31.34
C PRO A 863 11.18 19.93 30.59
N GLY A 864 10.93 19.35 29.41
CA GLY A 864 11.94 18.68 28.59
C GLY A 864 12.29 17.25 29.04
N ALA A 865 11.79 16.81 30.20
CA ALA A 865 11.76 15.40 30.57
C ALA A 865 10.40 14.81 30.16
N GLY A 866 10.41 13.71 29.42
CA GLY A 866 9.20 13.06 28.87
C GLY A 866 9.03 13.24 27.36
N GLY A 867 9.40 12.21 26.62
CA GLY A 867 9.18 12.04 25.18
C GLY A 867 9.85 10.75 24.70
N SER A 868 9.07 9.88 24.06
CA SER A 868 9.40 8.59 23.42
C SER A 868 10.88 8.14 23.45
N ALA A 869 11.14 7.05 24.17
CA ALA A 869 12.41 6.34 24.32
C ALA A 869 13.53 7.10 25.06
N GLY A 870 13.56 6.99 26.39
CA GLY A 870 14.75 7.28 27.20
C GLY A 870 14.98 8.75 27.55
N THR A 871 14.01 9.44 28.16
CA THR A 871 14.24 10.77 28.74
C THR A 871 13.75 10.85 30.19
N GLY A 872 14.70 10.87 31.12
CA GLY A 872 14.49 11.28 32.52
C GLY A 872 14.26 10.14 33.50
N HIS A 873 15.31 9.39 33.89
CA HIS A 873 15.18 8.38 34.95
C HIS A 873 15.11 9.00 36.36
N ALA A 874 15.70 10.19 36.56
CA ALA A 874 15.64 10.98 37.80
C ALA A 874 16.02 12.45 37.58
N VAL A 875 15.69 13.31 38.53
CA VAL A 875 16.10 14.72 38.60
C VAL A 875 16.75 15.05 39.92
N LEU A 876 17.72 15.97 39.86
CA LEU A 876 18.31 16.57 41.02
C LEU A 876 17.64 17.93 41.27
N VAL A 877 16.98 18.06 42.41
CA VAL A 877 16.23 19.27 42.79
C VAL A 877 16.66 19.78 44.16
N ASN A 878 16.76 21.09 44.31
CA ASN A 878 16.88 21.71 45.63
C ASN A 878 15.48 22.06 46.12
N VAL A 879 15.01 21.39 47.17
CA VAL A 879 13.68 21.57 47.77
C VAL A 879 13.81 22.42 49.01
N THR A 880 13.04 23.49 49.13
CA THR A 880 13.00 24.35 50.31
C THR A 880 11.61 24.35 50.93
N ALA A 881 11.54 23.99 52.21
CA ALA A 881 10.38 24.26 53.05
C ALA A 881 10.54 25.65 53.69
N ALA A 882 9.60 26.55 53.44
CA ALA A 882 9.59 27.92 53.96
C ALA A 882 8.28 28.20 54.70
N ASN A 883 8.24 29.28 55.48
CA ASN A 883 7.05 29.71 56.24
C ASN A 883 6.39 28.55 56.99
N THR A 884 7.20 27.72 57.67
CA THR A 884 6.73 26.48 58.26
C THR A 884 5.85 26.77 59.49
N LEU A 885 4.54 26.57 59.41
CA LEU A 885 3.63 26.86 60.53
C LEU A 885 3.59 25.72 61.56
N ALA A 886 3.91 24.51 61.14
CA ALA A 886 4.05 23.33 61.98
C ALA A 886 5.25 22.50 61.50
N GLY A 887 6.03 21.95 62.43
CA GLY A 887 7.17 21.09 62.11
C GLY A 887 6.72 19.82 61.41
N GLY A 888 7.54 19.32 60.49
CA GLY A 888 7.18 18.23 59.60
C GLY A 888 8.33 17.76 58.72
N PHE A 889 7.98 16.98 57.70
CA PHE A 889 8.92 16.49 56.71
C PHE A 889 8.28 16.36 55.33
N LEU A 890 9.11 16.39 54.30
CA LEU A 890 8.71 16.16 52.90
C LEU A 890 9.22 14.81 52.42
N THR A 891 8.47 14.18 51.53
CA THR A 891 8.85 12.99 50.77
C THR A 891 8.74 13.29 49.29
N ALA A 892 9.65 12.78 48.45
CA ALA A 892 9.54 12.90 47.00
C ALA A 892 9.78 11.56 46.30
N TYR A 893 9.01 11.29 45.25
CA TYR A 893 8.96 10.00 44.56
C TYR A 893 8.38 10.16 43.15
N ALA A 894 8.58 9.17 42.27
CA ALA A 894 8.05 9.20 40.92
C ALA A 894 6.52 9.25 40.93
N ASP A 895 5.91 10.05 40.05
CA ASP A 895 4.46 10.14 39.95
C ASP A 895 3.84 8.76 39.65
N GLY A 896 2.72 8.46 40.31
CA GLY A 896 2.06 7.15 40.26
C GLY A 896 2.69 6.06 41.15
N ALA A 897 3.81 6.33 41.82
CA ALA A 897 4.39 5.39 42.78
C ALA A 897 3.79 5.49 44.19
N SER A 898 4.02 4.46 45.01
CA SER A 898 3.64 4.50 46.42
C SER A 898 4.53 5.47 47.20
N GLN A 899 3.90 6.30 48.04
CA GLN A 899 4.60 7.26 48.87
C GLN A 899 5.61 6.55 49.81
N PRO A 900 6.91 6.92 49.78
CA PRO A 900 7.92 6.35 50.65
C PRO A 900 7.68 6.68 52.13
N GLY A 901 8.10 5.78 53.02
CA GLY A 901 8.13 6.02 54.47
C GLY A 901 9.34 6.84 54.95
N THR A 902 10.10 7.43 54.03
CA THR A 902 11.37 8.12 54.26
C THR A 902 11.26 9.59 53.87
N SER A 903 11.93 10.48 54.63
CA SER A 903 11.93 11.91 54.35
C SER A 903 13.07 12.28 53.40
N ILE A 904 12.84 13.23 52.50
CA ILE A 904 13.90 13.93 51.75
C ILE A 904 14.36 15.22 52.44
N LEU A 905 13.50 15.82 53.27
CA LEU A 905 13.76 17.07 53.99
C LEU A 905 12.95 17.10 55.29
N ASN A 906 13.58 17.44 56.41
CA ASN A 906 12.93 17.64 57.71
C ASN A 906 13.00 19.10 58.11
N PHE A 907 11.92 19.66 58.63
CA PHE A 907 11.85 21.09 58.99
C PHE A 907 11.13 21.33 60.33
N PRO A 908 11.74 22.12 61.24
CA PRO A 908 11.05 22.64 62.42
C PRO A 908 9.97 23.69 62.07
N ALA A 909 9.05 23.97 63.00
CA ALA A 909 8.16 25.13 62.89
C ALA A 909 8.95 26.45 62.96
N GLY A 910 8.53 27.46 62.19
CA GLY A 910 9.15 28.78 62.11
C GLY A 910 10.48 28.84 61.38
N SER A 911 10.81 27.84 60.56
CA SER A 911 12.10 27.71 59.89
C SER A 911 11.99 27.80 58.36
N THR A 912 13.13 28.06 57.72
CA THR A 912 13.29 27.93 56.27
C THR A 912 14.45 26.98 56.03
N VAL A 913 14.17 25.79 55.50
CA VAL A 913 15.17 24.70 55.37
C VAL A 913 15.23 24.25 53.91
N PRO A 914 16.38 24.38 53.24
CA PRO A 914 16.61 23.75 51.93
C PRO A 914 17.24 22.36 52.09
N GLY A 915 17.03 21.50 51.10
CA GLY A 915 17.69 20.21 50.97
C GLY A 915 17.76 19.77 49.52
N LEU A 916 18.94 19.32 49.09
CA LEU A 916 19.10 18.67 47.79
C LEU A 916 18.47 17.27 47.83
N ALA A 917 17.71 16.94 46.80
CA ALA A 917 17.05 15.66 46.66
C ALA A 917 17.23 15.14 45.24
N LEU A 918 17.55 13.86 45.13
CA LEU A 918 17.56 13.12 43.88
C LEU A 918 16.27 12.32 43.81
N VAL A 919 15.44 12.60 42.80
CA VAL A 919 14.05 12.16 42.74
C VAL A 919 13.81 11.43 41.42
N PRO A 920 13.34 10.16 41.43
CA PRO A 920 13.00 9.47 40.19
C PRO A 920 11.79 10.13 39.51
N LEU A 921 11.71 10.03 38.18
CA LEU A 921 10.56 10.51 37.41
C LEU A 921 9.69 9.35 36.90
N SER A 922 8.42 9.63 36.66
CA SER A 922 7.56 8.75 35.86
C SER A 922 7.98 8.77 34.38
N PRO A 923 7.57 7.78 33.56
CA PRO A 923 7.83 7.77 32.13
C PRO A 923 7.37 9.04 31.39
N GLU A 924 6.39 9.76 31.95
CA GLU A 924 5.85 11.02 31.42
C GLU A 924 6.60 12.27 31.92
N GLY A 925 7.64 12.11 32.74
CA GLY A 925 8.48 13.20 33.23
C GLY A 925 7.93 13.93 34.48
N TYR A 926 7.20 13.23 35.35
CA TYR A 926 6.61 13.81 36.56
C TYR A 926 7.16 13.16 37.85
N PHE A 927 7.19 13.94 38.93
CA PHE A 927 7.38 13.44 40.28
C PHE A 927 6.45 14.13 41.26
N ASP A 928 6.22 13.50 42.40
CA ASP A 928 5.38 14.01 43.48
C ASP A 928 6.23 14.47 44.66
N ILE A 929 5.81 15.56 45.31
CA ILE A 929 6.25 15.95 46.66
C ILE A 929 5.04 15.87 47.59
N SER A 930 5.15 15.06 48.64
CA SER A 930 4.14 14.93 49.70
C SER A 930 4.65 15.52 51.02
N ILE A 931 3.74 16.12 51.78
CA ILE A 931 3.95 16.58 53.17
C ILE A 931 3.10 15.73 54.11
N PRO A 932 3.60 14.58 54.61
CA PRO A 932 2.75 13.66 55.37
C PRO A 932 2.29 14.27 56.70
N VAL A 933 3.15 15.09 57.31
CA VAL A 933 2.89 15.85 58.54
C VAL A 933 3.57 17.21 58.43
N GLY A 934 2.93 18.25 58.95
CA GLY A 934 3.46 19.62 58.99
C GLY A 934 2.65 20.59 58.14
N PHE A 935 3.17 21.81 58.01
CA PHE A 935 2.55 22.85 57.18
C PHE A 935 3.62 23.83 56.68
N ALA A 936 3.83 23.95 55.38
CA ALA A 936 4.93 24.72 54.79
C ALA A 936 4.63 25.22 53.38
N ASP A 937 5.25 26.33 53.00
CA ASP A 937 5.43 26.68 51.60
C ASP A 937 6.55 25.83 51.00
N ILE A 938 6.35 25.38 49.76
CA ILE A 938 7.28 24.50 49.06
C ILE A 938 7.87 25.24 47.87
N VAL A 939 9.19 25.16 47.77
CA VAL A 939 9.92 25.78 46.69
C VAL A 939 10.87 24.75 46.09
N VAL A 940 10.86 24.59 44.77
CA VAL A 940 11.63 23.55 44.07
C VAL A 940 12.42 24.17 42.93
N ASP A 941 13.74 24.03 43.00
CA ASP A 941 14.67 24.45 41.96
C ASP A 941 15.33 23.25 41.27
N LEU A 942 15.18 23.11 39.96
CA LEU A 942 15.85 22.10 39.15
C LEU A 942 17.35 22.41 39.07
N GLN A 943 18.19 21.43 39.41
CA GLN A 943 19.66 21.51 39.35
C GLN A 943 20.22 20.70 38.16
N GLY A 944 19.53 19.64 37.75
CA GLY A 944 19.89 18.83 36.58
C GLY A 944 19.04 17.57 36.49
N TYR A 945 19.27 16.76 35.45
CA TYR A 945 18.52 15.53 35.20
C TYR A 945 19.43 14.40 34.73
N VAL A 946 18.94 13.17 34.88
CA VAL A 946 19.58 11.95 34.40
C VAL A 946 18.87 11.53 33.11
N ALA A 947 19.64 11.35 32.03
CA ALA A 947 19.13 11.15 30.68
C ALA A 947 19.17 9.69 30.24
#